data_AF-A0A193SYC2-F1
#
_entry.id   AF-A0A193SYC2-F1
#
_cell.length_a   1.000
_cell.length_b   1.000
_cell.length_c   1.000
_cell.angle_alpha   90.00
_cell.angle_beta   90.00
_cell.angle_gamma   90.00
#
_symmetry.space_group_name_H-M   'P 1'
#
loop_
_entity.id
_entity.type
_entity.pdbx_description
1 polymer ?
#
loop_
_entity_poly.entity_id
_entity_poly.type
_entity_poly.pdbx_seq_one_letter_code
_entity_poly.pdbx_strand_id
1 'polypeptide(L)'
;MNSSPQDREEVSLLRERLLQSIERLQGNSGKKASSKDALYALPWYLVIGQPASGKSTMLYQSGLNFPYAEREGARVAGLGGTRNCDWFFSSEAVLLDTAGRYMDNQEEAGKWRAFLSLLRQHRQRRPLNGLIVAVSVEDVLKSTPDSLERLAKRLRERIQEAHDLLELRLPIYLVFTKCDLIPGFTHFYRQLDNQTRGEVMGKTFAHEGFRQSDWGKRFTAAMGELVDHWQQIADQQLVQQDIQLTRQDPAAYRFPLELTALKPLLETFVTDLLRANPYQSAELLRGFYFTSALDADKATQGLYAQHVTERFALADSSAELPVTGQTQPMFINSLFQKVIIPDQHLVALYTSNRSETRRKGIWIGTAALAGLLLCVGWGVSYSNNKAAIQAISGGLAVAQQKDEHTSGQYTQWQTLDQLRQTSADLYTRHHGGGVPLSMRLGLYKGYDVEPYVRQRYFARLESVMLKPTADNLTRSLYLLSSIKIYQRNAPTLTTVTGIDSVEPRALPVDNRAQSVATFGKTTLDTYLMLSKAQREQADPAVLKARIPDYWYPAIYKQVQRDTNVSAQAAGEVDDYQFAGRQIAFYSDQIRELDVPRILNNAFLISSSRNYINSLLSQSLRAIETITLESDTLFAFGRADFQSLELAGQRQLSAIAGKLLNTPNVGKIVITGHADQIGDAQSNLQVSRQRAQTIKTYLVGKGLPSELVDAVGEGSNKPLVHCDMQMPRAELIHCLEPNRRVEIEVRALN
;
A
#
# COMPACT_ATOMS: atom_id res chain seq x y z
N MET A 1 47.59 -6.10 -12.34
CA MET A 1 48.04 -5.07 -11.39
C MET A 1 49.32 -5.56 -10.70
N ASN A 2 50.48 -5.43 -11.37
CA ASN A 2 51.80 -5.62 -10.76
C ASN A 2 52.50 -4.25 -10.80
N SER A 3 52.08 -3.32 -9.94
CA SER A 3 52.72 -2.01 -9.81
C SER A 3 53.48 -1.94 -8.49
N SER A 4 54.62 -1.24 -8.49
CA SER A 4 55.49 -1.11 -7.33
C SER A 4 54.78 -0.38 -6.17
N PRO A 5 55.26 -0.50 -4.92
CA PRO A 5 54.67 0.20 -3.77
C PRO A 5 54.58 1.72 -3.96
N GLN A 6 55.59 2.32 -4.60
CA GLN A 6 55.65 3.75 -4.90
C GLN A 6 54.59 4.18 -5.93
N ASP A 7 54.28 3.33 -6.92
CA ASP A 7 53.24 3.62 -7.91
C ASP A 7 51.84 3.65 -7.29
N ARG A 8 51.60 2.82 -6.26
CA ARG A 8 50.31 2.81 -5.54
C ARG A 8 50.12 4.06 -4.71
N GLU A 9 51.20 4.57 -4.11
CA GLU A 9 51.19 5.80 -3.32
C GLU A 9 50.90 7.02 -4.21
N GLU A 10 51.55 7.15 -5.37
CA GLU A 10 51.25 8.24 -6.31
C GLU A 10 49.81 8.18 -6.86
N VAL A 11 49.32 7.00 -7.23
CA VAL A 11 47.93 6.82 -7.70
C VAL A 11 46.92 7.13 -6.59
N SER A 12 47.25 6.81 -5.33
CA SER A 12 46.41 7.16 -4.18
C SER A 12 46.36 8.68 -3.96
N LEU A 13 47.48 9.37 -4.15
CA LEU A 13 47.56 10.84 -4.06
C LEU A 13 46.80 11.52 -5.20
N LEU A 14 46.84 10.95 -6.41
CA LEU A 14 46.00 11.38 -7.54
C LEU A 14 44.50 11.20 -7.24
N ARG A 15 44.13 10.06 -6.63
CA ARG A 15 42.75 9.79 -6.22
C ARG A 15 42.29 10.75 -5.12
N GLU A 16 43.13 11.04 -4.13
CA GLU A 16 42.81 11.96 -3.06
C GLU A 16 42.58 13.38 -3.60
N ARG A 17 43.47 13.87 -4.47
CA ARG A 17 43.28 15.16 -5.17
C ARG A 17 42.01 15.19 -6.02
N LEU A 18 41.69 14.09 -6.71
CA LEU A 18 40.44 13.94 -7.48
C LEU A 18 39.19 14.00 -6.58
N LEU A 19 39.23 13.39 -5.39
CA LEU A 19 38.09 13.42 -4.48
C LEU A 19 37.92 14.80 -3.83
N GLN A 20 39.02 15.40 -3.37
CA GLN A 20 39.03 16.77 -2.83
C GLN A 20 38.54 17.79 -3.86
N SER A 21 38.90 17.63 -5.14
CA SER A 21 38.40 18.51 -6.19
C SER A 21 36.91 18.34 -6.48
N ILE A 22 36.42 17.10 -6.46
CA ILE A 22 34.99 16.81 -6.63
C ILE A 22 34.17 17.41 -5.49
N GLU A 23 34.63 17.29 -4.24
CA GLU A 23 33.95 17.87 -3.07
C GLU A 23 33.85 19.40 -3.17
N ARG A 24 34.90 20.09 -3.64
CA ARG A 24 34.88 21.55 -3.85
C ARG A 24 33.83 21.98 -4.89
N LEU A 25 33.68 21.22 -5.97
CA LEU A 25 32.65 21.48 -7.00
C LEU A 25 31.23 21.26 -6.46
N GLN A 26 31.05 20.26 -5.59
CA GLN A 26 29.75 20.02 -4.94
C GLN A 26 29.40 21.11 -3.93
N GLY A 27 30.37 21.59 -3.14
CA GLY A 27 30.17 22.63 -2.12
C GLY A 27 29.75 23.99 -2.68
N ASN A 28 30.17 24.33 -3.91
CA ASN A 28 29.80 25.58 -4.59
C ASN A 28 28.49 25.50 -5.39
N SER A 29 27.97 24.30 -5.66
CA SER A 29 26.68 24.14 -6.34
C SER A 29 25.55 24.41 -5.33
N GLY A 30 24.75 25.45 -5.58
CA GLY A 30 23.67 25.88 -4.68
C GLY A 30 22.73 24.73 -4.28
N LYS A 31 22.16 24.82 -3.06
CA LYS A 31 21.41 23.81 -2.28
C LYS A 31 20.21 23.07 -2.95
N LYS A 32 20.05 23.09 -4.28
CA LYS A 32 18.94 22.43 -5.01
C LYS A 32 19.37 21.43 -6.10
N ALA A 33 20.64 21.36 -6.50
CA ALA A 33 21.09 20.37 -7.49
C ALA A 33 21.49 19.05 -6.80
N SER A 34 21.08 17.91 -7.36
CA SER A 34 21.59 16.61 -6.94
C SER A 34 23.12 16.60 -7.06
N SER A 35 23.82 16.05 -6.05
CA SER A 35 25.30 15.95 -6.01
C SER A 35 25.91 15.38 -7.31
N LYS A 36 25.17 14.52 -8.03
CA LYS A 36 25.58 13.98 -9.33
C LYS A 36 25.46 14.95 -10.49
N ASP A 37 24.50 15.88 -10.46
CA ASP A 37 24.30 16.87 -11.53
C ASP A 37 25.29 18.03 -11.42
N ALA A 38 25.66 18.41 -10.18
CA ALA A 38 26.70 19.40 -9.90
C ALA A 38 28.05 19.05 -10.53
N LEU A 39 28.41 17.76 -10.54
CA LEU A 39 29.65 17.27 -11.15
C LEU A 39 29.72 17.62 -12.64
N TYR A 40 28.60 17.55 -13.36
CA TYR A 40 28.54 17.76 -14.81
C TYR A 40 28.24 19.21 -15.21
N ALA A 41 28.17 20.14 -14.25
CA ALA A 41 27.87 21.55 -14.50
C ALA A 41 28.99 22.26 -15.28
N LEU A 42 30.25 21.90 -15.03
CA LEU A 42 31.41 22.46 -15.74
C LEU A 42 32.05 21.43 -16.69
N PRO A 43 32.51 21.85 -17.88
CA PRO A 43 33.26 21.01 -18.80
C PRO A 43 34.69 20.75 -18.31
N TRP A 44 35.20 19.54 -18.56
CA TRP A 44 36.54 19.11 -18.15
C TRP A 44 37.43 18.90 -19.38
N TYR A 45 38.55 19.60 -19.46
CA TYR A 45 39.52 19.45 -20.54
C TYR A 45 40.84 18.90 -20.02
N LEU A 46 41.42 17.97 -20.76
CA LEU A 46 42.71 17.38 -20.43
C LEU A 46 43.78 17.98 -21.35
N VAL A 47 44.89 18.44 -20.77
CA VAL A 47 46.02 18.99 -21.54
C VAL A 47 47.17 17.99 -21.55
N ILE A 48 47.59 17.58 -22.74
CA ILE A 48 48.71 16.65 -22.95
C ILE A 48 49.78 17.28 -23.85
N GLY A 49 51.03 16.84 -23.71
CA GLY A 49 52.16 17.38 -24.46
C GLY A 49 53.50 17.11 -23.78
N GLN A 50 54.59 17.23 -24.53
CA GLN A 50 55.94 16.96 -24.02
C GLN A 50 56.33 17.83 -22.81
N PRO A 51 57.27 17.39 -21.96
CA PRO A 51 57.85 18.24 -20.93
C PRO A 51 58.35 19.58 -21.52
N ALA A 52 58.18 20.67 -20.77
CA ALA A 52 58.57 22.01 -21.21
C ALA A 52 57.90 22.57 -22.49
N SER A 53 56.83 21.94 -22.99
CA SER A 53 56.02 22.48 -24.10
C SER A 53 55.13 23.68 -23.74
N GLY A 54 55.22 24.23 -22.53
CA GLY A 54 54.45 25.41 -22.13
C GLY A 54 53.00 25.18 -21.71
N LYS A 55 52.59 23.94 -21.42
CA LYS A 55 51.21 23.57 -20.99
C LYS A 55 50.70 24.41 -19.81
N SER A 56 51.40 24.36 -18.68
CA SER A 56 50.99 25.03 -17.44
C SER A 56 50.96 26.55 -17.61
N THR A 57 51.95 27.10 -18.33
CA THR A 57 52.02 28.53 -18.63
C THR A 57 50.86 28.98 -19.51
N MET A 58 50.51 28.19 -20.54
CA MET A 58 49.35 28.45 -21.40
C MET A 58 48.03 28.43 -20.60
N LEU A 59 47.89 27.49 -19.67
CA LEU A 59 46.69 27.41 -18.83
C LEU A 59 46.56 28.60 -17.88
N TYR A 60 47.65 29.03 -17.27
CA TYR A 60 47.66 30.21 -16.41
C TYR A 60 47.33 31.49 -17.21
N GLN A 61 47.85 31.59 -18.43
CA GLN A 61 47.62 32.70 -19.36
C GLN A 61 46.35 32.52 -20.22
N SER A 62 45.43 31.64 -19.83
CA SER A 62 44.19 31.37 -20.61
C SER A 62 43.14 32.48 -20.55
N GLY A 63 43.32 33.46 -19.66
CA GLY A 63 42.34 34.52 -19.41
C GLY A 63 41.13 34.06 -18.60
N LEU A 64 41.14 32.82 -18.11
CA LEU A 64 40.13 32.29 -17.19
C LEU A 64 40.47 32.69 -15.75
N ASN A 65 39.42 32.94 -14.94
CA ASN A 65 39.62 33.30 -13.53
C ASN A 65 39.83 32.05 -12.67
N PHE A 66 41.02 31.92 -12.05
CA PHE A 66 41.39 30.80 -11.18
C PHE A 66 41.53 31.24 -9.71
N PRO A 67 40.42 31.34 -8.95
CA PRO A 67 40.42 31.88 -7.59
C PRO A 67 41.26 31.10 -6.56
N TYR A 68 41.66 29.85 -6.89
CA TYR A 68 42.40 28.97 -5.99
C TYR A 68 43.87 28.74 -6.41
N ALA A 69 44.29 29.24 -7.58
CA ALA A 69 45.64 28.97 -8.10
C ALA A 69 46.75 29.58 -7.22
N GLU A 70 46.49 30.74 -6.60
CA GLU A 70 47.47 31.45 -5.76
C GLU A 70 47.72 30.77 -4.40
N ARG A 71 46.73 30.04 -3.85
CA ARG A 71 46.83 29.42 -2.52
C ARG A 71 47.54 28.06 -2.52
N GLU A 72 47.54 27.34 -3.65
CA GLU A 72 48.11 25.99 -3.74
C GLU A 72 49.58 25.96 -4.20
N GLY A 73 50.26 27.11 -4.21
CA GLY A 73 51.67 27.17 -4.60
C GLY A 73 51.91 26.74 -6.06
N ALA A 74 50.91 26.96 -6.94
CA ALA A 74 51.08 26.83 -8.37
C ALA A 74 52.23 27.77 -8.78
N ARG A 75 53.41 27.16 -9.00
CA ARG A 75 54.66 27.89 -9.18
C ARG A 75 54.50 28.88 -10.34
N VAL A 76 54.46 30.15 -9.98
CA VAL A 76 54.57 31.26 -10.91
C VAL A 76 55.92 31.15 -11.64
N ALA A 77 55.85 31.30 -12.97
CA ALA A 77 56.95 31.56 -13.90
C ALA A 77 58.21 30.66 -13.83
N GLY A 78 58.27 29.68 -14.74
CA GLY A 78 59.48 29.51 -15.57
C GLY A 78 60.50 28.41 -15.21
N LEU A 79 60.57 27.86 -13.99
CA LEU A 79 61.77 27.08 -13.60
C LEU A 79 61.55 25.72 -12.89
N GLY A 80 60.32 25.26 -12.68
CA GLY A 80 60.09 23.98 -11.98
C GLY A 80 58.90 23.20 -12.53
N GLY A 81 59.16 22.20 -13.38
CA GLY A 81 58.13 21.42 -14.09
C GLY A 81 57.10 20.73 -13.20
N THR A 82 55.91 20.50 -13.76
CA THR A 82 54.75 19.83 -13.15
C THR A 82 55.11 18.38 -12.80
N ARG A 83 55.22 18.08 -11.50
CA ARG A 83 55.53 16.71 -11.04
C ARG A 83 54.31 15.81 -11.15
N ASN A 84 53.13 16.22 -10.68
CA ASN A 84 51.91 15.40 -10.71
C ASN A 84 50.84 16.03 -11.62
N CYS A 85 49.67 15.39 -11.76
CA CYS A 85 48.53 16.01 -12.42
C CYS A 85 47.97 17.14 -11.54
N ASP A 86 47.93 18.36 -12.09
CA ASP A 86 47.45 19.55 -11.40
C ASP A 86 46.08 19.97 -11.94
N TRP A 87 45.23 20.47 -11.04
CA TRP A 87 43.82 20.71 -11.30
C TRP A 87 43.53 22.21 -11.25
N PHE A 88 43.18 22.80 -12.39
CA PHE A 88 42.86 24.21 -12.49
C PHE A 88 41.34 24.41 -12.55
N PHE A 89 40.77 25.03 -11.52
CA PHE A 89 39.33 25.31 -11.41
C PHE A 89 39.04 26.76 -11.77
N SER A 90 38.27 26.97 -12.83
CA SER A 90 37.66 28.27 -13.15
C SER A 90 36.15 28.23 -12.97
N SER A 91 35.50 29.39 -13.08
CA SER A 91 34.05 29.51 -13.12
C SER A 91 33.43 28.90 -14.39
N GLU A 92 34.23 28.66 -15.43
CA GLU A 92 33.77 28.25 -16.77
C GLU A 92 34.19 26.82 -17.12
N ALA A 93 35.33 26.32 -16.62
CA ALA A 93 35.83 24.98 -16.91
C ALA A 93 36.80 24.46 -15.84
N VAL A 94 37.00 23.14 -15.86
CA VAL A 94 38.07 22.47 -15.13
C VAL A 94 39.12 22.01 -16.14
N LEU A 95 40.36 22.44 -15.94
CA LEU A 95 41.49 22.10 -16.80
C LEU A 95 42.45 21.20 -16.04
N LEU A 96 42.78 20.06 -16.64
CA LEU A 96 43.64 19.05 -16.05
C LEU A 96 45.01 19.16 -16.74
N ASP A 97 46.00 19.68 -16.03
CA ASP A 97 47.37 19.75 -16.52
C ASP A 97 48.11 18.45 -16.20
N THR A 98 48.54 17.76 -17.25
CA THR A 98 49.25 16.49 -17.09
C THR A 98 50.75 16.72 -16.99
N ALA A 99 51.39 16.02 -16.05
CA ALA A 99 52.84 15.98 -15.97
C ALA A 99 53.42 15.47 -17.30
N GLY A 100 54.37 16.22 -17.88
CA GLY A 100 54.95 15.87 -19.18
C GLY A 100 55.58 14.48 -19.23
N ARG A 101 55.99 13.92 -18.08
CA ARG A 101 56.56 12.57 -17.94
C ARG A 101 55.62 11.44 -18.36
N TYR A 102 54.30 11.65 -18.30
CA TYR A 102 53.32 10.67 -18.78
C TYR A 102 53.46 10.42 -20.29
N MET A 103 54.17 11.29 -21.01
CA MET A 103 54.40 11.20 -22.45
C MET A 103 55.74 10.54 -22.83
N ASP A 104 56.62 10.23 -21.87
CA ASP A 104 58.02 9.87 -22.16
C ASP A 104 58.30 8.35 -22.18
N ASN A 105 57.88 7.61 -21.14
CA ASN A 105 58.23 6.18 -20.96
C ASN A 105 57.02 5.22 -20.90
N GLN A 106 57.25 3.93 -21.20
CA GLN A 106 56.23 2.87 -21.09
C GLN A 106 55.83 2.56 -19.63
N GLU A 107 56.72 2.72 -18.65
CA GLU A 107 56.39 2.54 -17.22
C GLU A 107 55.34 3.57 -16.76
N GLU A 108 55.48 4.82 -17.20
CA GLU A 108 54.54 5.91 -16.91
C GLU A 108 53.19 5.75 -17.65
N ALA A 109 53.12 4.89 -18.68
CA ALA A 109 51.87 4.55 -19.36
C ALA A 109 50.88 3.83 -18.44
N GLY A 110 51.36 3.03 -17.47
CA GLY A 110 50.51 2.39 -16.47
C GLY A 110 49.78 3.42 -15.60
N LYS A 111 50.49 4.47 -15.18
CA LYS A 111 49.96 5.57 -14.36
C LYS A 111 48.94 6.40 -15.13
N TRP A 112 49.23 6.71 -16.39
CA TRP A 112 48.28 7.35 -17.30
C TRP A 112 46.96 6.58 -17.41
N ARG A 113 47.02 5.26 -17.64
CA ARG A 113 45.83 4.41 -17.71
C ARG A 113 45.05 4.37 -16.39
N ALA A 114 45.75 4.34 -15.25
CA ALA A 114 45.14 4.37 -13.93
C ALA A 114 44.43 5.72 -13.67
N PHE A 115 45.02 6.83 -14.10
CA PHE A 115 44.40 8.15 -14.02
C PHE A 115 43.11 8.23 -14.85
N LEU A 116 43.15 7.75 -16.10
CA LEU A 116 41.97 7.71 -16.97
C LEU A 116 40.86 6.80 -16.42
N SER A 117 41.21 5.66 -15.83
CA SER A 117 40.23 4.76 -15.22
C SER A 117 39.58 5.37 -13.98
N LEU A 118 40.34 6.12 -13.16
CA LEU A 118 39.80 6.90 -12.04
C LEU A 118 38.80 7.97 -12.52
N LEU A 119 39.13 8.71 -13.58
CA LEU A 119 38.21 9.68 -14.20
C LEU A 119 36.91 9.01 -14.65
N ARG A 120 37.01 7.85 -15.33
CA ARG A 120 35.84 7.08 -15.77
C ARG A 120 35.00 6.58 -14.60
N GLN A 121 35.62 6.13 -13.51
CA GLN A 121 34.93 5.61 -12.33
C GLN A 121 34.08 6.71 -11.66
N HIS A 122 34.66 7.90 -11.48
CA HIS A 122 34.03 9.00 -10.75
C HIS A 122 33.14 9.91 -11.63
N ARG A 123 33.37 9.95 -12.96
CA ARG A 123 32.62 10.80 -13.91
C ARG A 123 32.07 9.99 -15.10
N GLN A 124 31.24 8.99 -14.84
CA GLN A 124 30.80 7.96 -15.81
C GLN A 124 30.12 8.43 -17.12
N ARG A 125 29.34 9.54 -17.13
CA ARG A 125 28.59 9.95 -18.33
C ARG A 125 29.43 10.71 -19.37
N ARG A 126 30.29 11.62 -18.90
CA ARG A 126 31.17 12.47 -19.73
C ARG A 126 32.50 12.72 -19.00
N PRO A 127 33.40 11.72 -18.92
CA PRO A 127 34.68 11.88 -18.22
C PRO A 127 35.47 13.12 -18.64
N LEU A 128 35.50 13.45 -19.94
CA LEU A 128 36.15 14.63 -20.51
C LEU A 128 35.29 15.23 -21.62
N ASN A 129 35.43 16.54 -21.84
CA ASN A 129 34.77 17.32 -22.88
C ASN A 129 35.70 17.62 -24.08
N GLY A 130 37.02 17.46 -23.92
CA GLY A 130 37.98 17.64 -24.99
C GLY A 130 39.42 17.39 -24.54
N LEU A 131 40.30 17.22 -25.53
CA LEU A 131 41.73 17.00 -25.33
C LEU A 131 42.51 18.12 -26.00
N ILE A 132 43.34 18.82 -25.24
CA ILE A 132 44.22 19.88 -25.74
C ILE A 132 45.62 19.29 -25.86
N VAL A 133 46.16 19.29 -27.08
CA VAL A 133 47.47 18.72 -27.40
C VAL A 133 48.44 19.87 -27.63
N ALA A 134 49.31 20.14 -26.66
CA ALA A 134 50.27 21.23 -26.70
C ALA A 134 51.63 20.77 -27.23
N VAL A 135 52.04 21.31 -28.37
CA VAL A 135 53.31 21.00 -29.05
C VAL A 135 54.11 22.29 -29.20
N SER A 136 55.34 22.31 -28.69
CA SER A 136 56.21 23.48 -28.84
C SER A 136 56.67 23.61 -30.29
N VAL A 137 56.57 24.81 -30.87
CA VAL A 137 57.16 25.07 -32.20
C VAL A 137 58.67 24.90 -32.18
N GLU A 138 59.32 25.23 -31.06
CA GLU A 138 60.75 25.01 -30.85
C GLU A 138 61.15 23.55 -31.02
N ASP A 139 60.34 22.63 -30.49
CA ASP A 139 60.60 21.19 -30.58
C ASP A 139 60.44 20.75 -32.02
N VAL A 140 59.46 21.29 -32.76
CA VAL A 140 59.29 20.99 -34.20
C VAL A 140 60.46 21.53 -35.02
N LEU A 141 60.96 22.73 -34.72
CA LEU A 141 62.07 23.39 -35.43
C LEU A 141 63.42 22.70 -35.19
N LYS A 142 63.71 22.29 -33.96
CA LYS A 142 65.01 21.71 -33.57
C LYS A 142 65.09 20.20 -33.80
N SER A 143 63.96 19.53 -34.02
CA SER A 143 63.89 18.07 -34.15
C SER A 143 64.37 17.57 -35.52
N THR A 144 65.06 16.44 -35.52
CA THR A 144 65.29 15.65 -36.74
C THR A 144 63.99 14.97 -37.19
N PRO A 145 63.82 14.62 -38.48
CA PRO A 145 62.62 13.94 -38.98
C PRO A 145 62.24 12.69 -38.17
N ASP A 146 63.22 11.85 -37.80
CA ASP A 146 62.99 10.64 -36.99
C ASP A 146 62.53 10.95 -35.56
N SER A 147 63.00 12.05 -34.97
CA SER A 147 62.57 12.47 -33.62
C SER A 147 61.17 13.05 -33.64
N LEU A 148 60.80 13.77 -34.71
CA LEU A 148 59.48 14.32 -34.94
C LEU A 148 58.44 13.21 -35.17
N GLU A 149 58.78 12.18 -35.97
CA GLU A 149 57.91 11.00 -36.16
C GLU A 149 57.69 10.26 -34.82
N ARG A 150 58.75 10.07 -34.02
CA ARG A 150 58.64 9.47 -32.67
C ARG A 150 57.76 10.31 -31.73
N LEU A 151 57.81 11.63 -31.83
CA LEU A 151 56.95 12.53 -31.05
C LEU A 151 55.48 12.36 -31.46
N ALA A 152 55.20 12.40 -32.77
CA ALA A 152 53.86 12.22 -33.33
C ALA A 152 53.26 10.86 -32.92
N LYS A 153 54.06 9.78 -33.05
CA LYS A 153 53.65 8.42 -32.66
C LYS A 153 53.28 8.33 -31.18
N ARG A 154 54.08 8.91 -30.28
CA ARG A 154 53.82 8.88 -28.83
C ARG A 154 52.54 9.64 -28.45
N LEU A 155 52.34 10.83 -29.03
CA LEU A 155 51.12 11.61 -28.80
C LEU A 155 49.88 10.85 -29.31
N ARG A 156 49.95 10.27 -30.50
CA ARG A 156 48.88 9.44 -31.06
C ARG A 156 48.55 8.27 -30.14
N GLU A 157 49.53 7.51 -29.66
CA GLU A 157 49.30 6.41 -28.71
C GLU A 157 48.58 6.87 -27.43
N ARG A 158 48.92 8.05 -26.90
CA ARG A 158 48.25 8.60 -25.70
C ARG A 158 46.84 9.09 -25.96
N ILE A 159 46.59 9.70 -27.12
CA ILE A 159 45.24 10.08 -27.58
C ILE A 159 44.37 8.82 -27.71
N GLN A 160 44.92 7.75 -28.31
CA GLN A 160 44.23 6.47 -28.47
C GLN A 160 43.91 5.81 -27.14
N GLU A 161 44.87 5.77 -26.21
CA GLU A 161 44.63 5.24 -24.87
C GLU A 161 43.53 6.00 -24.12
N ALA A 162 43.45 7.32 -24.27
CA ALA A 162 42.35 8.13 -23.73
C ALA A 162 41.01 7.79 -24.37
N HIS A 163 40.99 7.59 -25.69
CA HIS A 163 39.79 7.20 -26.42
C HIS A 163 39.25 5.84 -25.95
N ASP A 164 40.12 4.83 -25.92
CA ASP A 164 39.76 3.44 -25.63
C ASP A 164 39.31 3.26 -24.17
N LEU A 165 40.03 3.87 -23.21
CA LEU A 165 39.69 3.72 -21.80
C LEU A 165 38.44 4.49 -21.40
N LEU A 166 38.23 5.69 -21.96
CA LEU A 166 37.07 6.52 -21.63
C LEU A 166 35.84 6.14 -22.45
N GLU A 167 35.99 5.34 -23.53
CA GLU A 167 34.93 4.99 -24.49
C GLU A 167 34.24 6.23 -25.09
N LEU A 168 35.01 7.31 -25.26
CA LEU A 168 34.54 8.61 -25.74
C LEU A 168 35.37 9.13 -26.90
N ARG A 169 34.72 9.56 -27.99
CA ARG A 169 35.39 10.35 -29.04
C ARG A 169 35.57 11.78 -28.54
N LEU A 170 36.80 12.14 -28.20
CA LEU A 170 37.13 13.47 -27.70
C LEU A 170 37.53 14.38 -28.88
N PRO A 171 37.03 15.63 -28.92
CA PRO A 171 37.57 16.64 -29.82
C PRO A 171 39.00 16.99 -29.41
N ILE A 172 39.90 16.99 -30.39
CA ILE A 172 41.32 17.29 -30.23
C ILE A 172 41.57 18.72 -30.69
N TYR A 173 42.09 19.55 -29.78
CA TYR A 173 42.56 20.90 -30.06
C TYR A 173 44.07 20.85 -30.11
N LEU A 174 44.65 20.91 -31.31
CA LEU A 174 46.09 20.94 -31.48
C LEU A 174 46.59 22.37 -31.28
N VAL A 175 47.46 22.59 -30.31
CA VAL A 175 47.96 23.93 -29.97
C VAL A 175 49.47 23.93 -30.12
N PHE A 176 49.95 24.70 -31.09
CA PHE A 176 51.35 25.04 -31.25
C PHE A 176 51.68 26.17 -30.28
N THR A 177 52.57 25.88 -29.33
CA THR A 177 52.98 26.80 -28.27
C THR A 177 54.39 27.35 -28.56
N LYS A 178 54.77 28.39 -27.81
CA LYS A 178 56.05 29.10 -27.98
C LYS A 178 56.25 29.69 -29.39
N CYS A 179 55.18 30.19 -30.00
CA CYS A 179 55.25 30.80 -31.34
C CYS A 179 56.09 32.09 -31.38
N ASP A 180 56.35 32.73 -30.23
CA ASP A 180 57.30 33.83 -30.06
C ASP A 180 58.72 33.49 -30.51
N LEU A 181 59.08 32.20 -30.50
CA LEU A 181 60.37 31.72 -30.99
C LEU A 181 60.47 31.69 -32.53
N ILE A 182 59.37 31.90 -33.24
CA ILE A 182 59.36 32.10 -34.69
C ILE A 182 59.80 33.53 -34.97
N PRO A 183 60.85 33.75 -35.77
CA PRO A 183 61.33 35.10 -36.05
C PRO A 183 60.24 36.01 -36.62
N GLY A 184 60.09 37.18 -36.01
CA GLY A 184 59.11 38.18 -36.41
C GLY A 184 57.73 38.03 -35.80
N PHE A 185 57.41 36.92 -35.10
CA PHE A 185 56.05 36.68 -34.58
C PHE A 185 55.58 37.75 -33.60
N THR A 186 56.36 38.02 -32.56
CA THR A 186 56.01 39.02 -31.53
C THR A 186 55.90 40.43 -32.13
N HIS A 187 56.80 40.76 -33.05
CA HIS A 187 56.79 42.05 -33.76
C HIS A 187 55.54 42.19 -34.63
N PHE A 188 55.21 41.15 -35.39
CA PHE A 188 54.00 41.08 -36.20
C PHE A 188 52.73 41.23 -35.35
N TYR A 189 52.62 40.49 -34.23
CA TYR A 189 51.48 40.57 -33.32
C TYR A 189 51.25 41.98 -32.75
N ARG A 190 52.34 42.66 -32.37
CA ARG A 190 52.29 44.03 -31.85
C ARG A 190 51.81 45.05 -32.89
N GLN A 191 51.94 44.76 -34.19
CA GLN A 191 51.42 45.62 -35.25
C GLN A 191 49.97 45.35 -35.63
N LEU A 192 49.40 44.21 -35.23
CA LEU A 192 47.98 43.90 -35.46
C LEU A 192 47.06 44.87 -34.71
N ASP A 193 45.88 45.12 -35.27
CA ASP A 193 44.84 45.90 -34.60
C ASP A 193 44.17 45.10 -33.46
N ASN A 194 43.38 45.78 -32.63
CA ASN A 194 42.73 45.12 -31.49
C ASN A 194 41.71 44.06 -31.93
N GLN A 195 41.12 44.19 -33.12
CA GLN A 195 40.16 43.22 -33.64
C GLN A 195 40.86 41.91 -34.00
N THR A 196 41.91 41.94 -34.82
CA THR A 196 42.67 40.77 -35.24
C THR A 196 43.44 40.14 -34.07
N ARG A 197 43.94 40.95 -33.11
CA ARG A 197 44.51 40.39 -31.86
C ARG A 197 43.50 39.60 -31.02
N GLY A 198 42.22 39.97 -31.12
CA GLY A 198 41.12 39.27 -30.46
C GLY A 198 40.63 38.03 -31.20
N GLU A 199 41.06 37.81 -32.45
CA GLU A 199 40.79 36.59 -33.20
C GLU A 199 41.66 35.43 -32.74
N VAL A 200 41.37 34.24 -33.24
CA VAL A 200 42.17 33.04 -32.93
C VAL A 200 43.06 32.77 -34.12
N MET A 201 44.37 32.69 -33.87
CA MET A 201 45.32 32.32 -34.91
C MET A 201 45.27 30.81 -35.15
N GLY A 202 44.48 30.38 -36.14
CA GLY A 202 44.29 28.97 -36.43
C GLY A 202 43.06 28.69 -37.28
N LYS A 203 42.67 27.42 -37.36
CA LYS A 203 41.42 27.00 -38.01
C LYS A 203 40.65 26.04 -37.10
N THR A 204 39.37 26.34 -36.91
CA THR A 204 38.39 25.43 -36.29
C THR A 204 37.57 24.74 -37.39
N PHE A 205 37.52 23.41 -37.40
CA PHE A 205 36.80 22.62 -38.39
C PHE A 205 35.36 22.36 -37.95
N ALA A 206 34.38 22.47 -38.85
CA ALA A 206 32.98 22.13 -38.57
C ALA A 206 32.79 20.68 -38.11
N HIS A 207 31.76 20.45 -37.28
CA HIS A 207 31.49 19.16 -36.64
C HIS A 207 30.83 18.11 -37.57
N GLU A 208 30.48 18.49 -38.80
CA GLU A 208 29.82 17.65 -39.81
C GLU A 208 30.85 16.94 -40.73
N GLY A 209 30.52 15.74 -41.22
CA GLY A 209 31.38 15.00 -42.18
C GLY A 209 32.62 14.31 -41.60
N PHE A 210 32.73 14.18 -40.27
CA PHE A 210 33.95 13.72 -39.59
C PHE A 210 34.34 12.25 -39.83
N ARG A 211 33.40 11.36 -40.15
CA ARG A 211 33.64 9.89 -40.18
C ARG A 211 34.44 9.40 -41.40
N GLN A 212 34.55 10.20 -42.44
CA GLN A 212 35.17 9.83 -43.72
C GLN A 212 36.24 10.84 -44.18
N SER A 213 36.64 11.75 -43.29
CA SER A 213 37.59 12.82 -43.60
C SER A 213 39.03 12.35 -43.43
N ASP A 214 39.88 12.58 -44.43
CA ASP A 214 41.34 12.54 -44.31
C ASP A 214 41.83 13.83 -43.64
N TRP A 215 42.13 13.76 -42.34
CA TRP A 215 42.51 14.93 -41.55
C TRP A 215 43.85 15.53 -41.95
N GLY A 216 44.79 14.72 -42.45
CA GLY A 216 46.06 15.23 -42.98
C GLY A 216 45.81 16.18 -44.15
N LYS A 217 45.01 15.75 -45.13
CA LYS A 217 44.64 16.60 -46.28
C LYS A 217 43.86 17.85 -45.88
N ARG A 218 42.90 17.72 -44.95
CA ARG A 218 42.12 18.88 -44.46
C ARG A 218 43.02 19.89 -43.73
N PHE A 219 44.00 19.39 -42.98
CA PHE A 219 45.00 20.24 -42.33
C PHE A 219 45.87 20.96 -43.36
N THR A 220 46.44 20.25 -44.35
CA THR A 220 47.25 20.85 -45.44
C THR A 220 46.49 21.98 -46.15
N ALA A 221 45.22 21.75 -46.51
CA ALA A 221 44.40 22.77 -47.16
C ALA A 221 44.17 23.99 -46.24
N ALA A 222 43.79 23.75 -44.98
CA ALA A 222 43.55 24.82 -44.01
C ALA A 222 44.82 25.58 -43.62
N MET A 223 45.99 24.93 -43.59
CA MET A 223 47.29 25.57 -43.40
C MET A 223 47.64 26.46 -44.59
N GLY A 224 47.33 26.04 -45.81
CA GLY A 224 47.44 26.89 -47.00
C GLY A 224 46.63 28.17 -46.87
N GLU A 225 45.31 28.03 -46.59
CA GLU A 225 44.43 29.18 -46.37
C GLU A 225 44.94 30.13 -45.27
N LEU A 226 45.46 29.56 -44.17
CA LEU A 226 45.97 30.35 -43.05
C LEU A 226 47.25 31.11 -43.42
N VAL A 227 48.19 30.46 -44.12
CA VAL A 227 49.41 31.13 -44.61
C VAL A 227 49.05 32.26 -45.56
N ASP A 228 48.17 32.00 -46.53
CA ASP A 228 47.73 33.02 -47.51
C ASP A 228 47.04 34.20 -46.82
N HIS A 229 46.21 33.92 -45.80
CA HIS A 229 45.52 34.96 -45.02
C HIS A 229 46.50 35.87 -44.26
N TRP A 230 47.47 35.30 -43.54
CA TRP A 230 48.45 36.11 -42.80
C TRP A 230 49.44 36.82 -43.71
N GLN A 231 49.76 36.25 -44.88
CA GLN A 231 50.53 36.93 -45.92
C GLN A 231 49.76 38.15 -46.44
N GLN A 232 48.47 38.02 -46.74
CA GLN A 232 47.63 39.14 -47.17
C GLN A 232 47.55 40.26 -46.12
N ILE A 233 47.43 39.91 -44.82
CA ILE A 233 47.45 40.89 -43.74
C ILE A 233 48.78 41.64 -43.71
N ALA A 234 49.90 40.91 -43.83
CA ALA A 234 51.22 41.53 -43.86
C ALA A 234 51.42 42.45 -45.08
N ASP A 235 50.96 42.02 -46.26
CA ASP A 235 51.02 42.82 -47.49
C ASP A 235 50.16 44.09 -47.36
N GLN A 236 48.96 43.99 -46.78
CA GLN A 236 48.09 45.14 -46.52
C GLN A 236 48.74 46.12 -45.54
N GLN A 237 49.37 45.61 -44.47
CA GLN A 237 50.10 46.45 -43.52
C GLN A 237 51.30 47.14 -44.17
N LEU A 238 52.00 46.45 -45.08
CA LEU A 238 53.12 47.04 -45.82
C LEU A 238 52.66 48.21 -46.72
N VAL A 239 51.48 48.10 -47.33
CA VAL A 239 50.91 49.16 -48.17
C VAL A 239 50.42 50.35 -47.34
N GLN A 240 49.89 50.11 -46.13
CA GLN A 240 49.25 51.14 -45.30
C GLN A 240 50.21 51.87 -44.35
N GLN A 241 51.33 51.26 -43.96
CA GLN A 241 52.28 51.87 -43.03
C GLN A 241 53.23 52.86 -43.71
N ASP A 242 53.67 53.86 -42.94
CA ASP A 242 54.70 54.80 -43.39
C ASP A 242 56.03 54.06 -43.62
N ILE A 243 56.67 54.31 -44.76
CA ILE A 243 57.97 53.77 -45.16
C ILE A 243 59.03 53.95 -44.05
N GLN A 244 58.95 55.04 -43.26
CA GLN A 244 59.87 55.26 -42.15
C GLN A 244 59.66 54.27 -40.99
N LEU A 245 58.41 53.91 -40.67
CA LEU A 245 58.07 52.95 -39.61
C LEU A 245 58.39 51.52 -40.05
N THR A 246 58.11 51.18 -41.32
CA THR A 246 58.46 49.88 -41.91
C THR A 246 59.97 49.63 -41.89
N ARG A 247 60.80 50.66 -42.11
CA ARG A 247 62.26 50.55 -42.01
C ARG A 247 62.78 50.37 -40.58
N GLN A 248 62.03 50.81 -39.57
CA GLN A 248 62.43 50.71 -38.17
C GLN A 248 62.20 49.31 -37.60
N ASP A 249 61.21 48.56 -38.10
CA ASP A 249 60.91 47.19 -37.65
C ASP A 249 60.69 46.22 -38.83
N PRO A 250 61.75 45.89 -39.59
CA PRO A 250 61.65 44.94 -40.71
C PRO A 250 61.34 43.51 -40.24
N ALA A 251 61.46 43.22 -38.94
CA ALA A 251 61.22 41.89 -38.39
C ALA A 251 59.74 41.49 -38.43
N ALA A 252 58.81 42.44 -38.41
CA ALA A 252 57.37 42.15 -38.46
C ALA A 252 56.94 41.43 -39.75
N TYR A 253 57.59 41.72 -40.88
CA TYR A 253 57.26 41.11 -42.18
C TYR A 253 57.93 39.75 -42.41
N ARG A 254 58.81 39.34 -41.49
CA ARG A 254 59.50 38.05 -41.57
C ARG A 254 58.60 36.89 -41.19
N PHE A 255 57.62 37.13 -40.31
CA PHE A 255 56.80 36.07 -39.76
C PHE A 255 56.00 35.26 -40.81
N PRO A 256 55.24 35.87 -41.75
CA PRO A 256 54.53 35.12 -42.79
C PRO A 256 55.44 34.23 -43.66
N LEU A 257 56.65 34.72 -43.95
CA LEU A 257 57.66 33.97 -44.70
C LEU A 257 58.18 32.77 -43.90
N GLU A 258 58.45 32.95 -42.61
CA GLU A 258 58.86 31.86 -41.71
C GLU A 258 57.72 30.84 -41.51
N LEU A 259 56.47 31.30 -41.42
CA LEU A 259 55.29 30.43 -41.33
C LEU A 259 55.13 29.59 -42.61
N THR A 260 55.38 30.18 -43.77
CA THR A 260 55.40 29.47 -45.06
C THR A 260 56.49 28.40 -45.09
N ALA A 261 57.68 28.71 -44.58
CA ALA A 261 58.79 27.75 -44.49
C ALA A 261 58.52 26.63 -43.46
N LEU A 262 57.77 26.92 -42.39
CA LEU A 262 57.40 25.96 -41.35
C LEU A 262 56.28 25.00 -41.78
N LYS A 263 55.42 25.41 -42.73
CA LYS A 263 54.26 24.65 -43.19
C LYS A 263 54.56 23.18 -43.53
N PRO A 264 55.58 22.81 -44.34
CA PRO A 264 55.83 21.42 -44.70
C PRO A 264 56.14 20.53 -43.49
N LEU A 265 56.90 21.04 -42.50
CA LEU A 265 57.24 20.30 -41.28
C LEU A 265 55.98 20.03 -40.43
N LEU A 266 55.10 21.03 -40.30
CA LEU A 266 53.84 20.86 -39.59
C LEU A 266 52.90 19.89 -40.32
N GLU A 267 52.86 19.93 -41.66
CA GLU A 267 52.07 19.00 -42.46
C GLU A 267 52.52 17.55 -42.27
N THR A 268 53.83 17.28 -42.33
CA THR A 268 54.37 15.94 -42.03
C THR A 268 54.02 15.51 -40.62
N PHE A 269 54.27 16.37 -39.63
CA PHE A 269 53.98 16.07 -38.23
C PHE A 269 52.50 15.74 -37.97
N VAL A 270 51.58 16.57 -38.46
CA VAL A 270 50.13 16.38 -38.24
C VAL A 270 49.61 15.17 -39.02
N THR A 271 50.15 14.92 -40.21
CA THR A 271 49.81 13.72 -40.98
C THR A 271 50.23 12.45 -40.24
N ASP A 272 51.40 12.43 -39.61
CA ASP A 272 51.86 11.29 -38.82
C ASP A 272 51.09 11.15 -37.50
N LEU A 273 50.76 12.26 -36.84
CA LEU A 273 49.96 12.29 -35.62
C LEU A 273 48.55 11.70 -35.87
N LEU A 274 47.93 12.04 -37.00
CA LEU A 274 46.54 11.67 -37.33
C LEU A 274 46.44 10.52 -38.34
N ARG A 275 47.53 9.82 -38.62
CA ARG A 275 47.56 8.72 -39.60
C ARG A 275 46.50 7.68 -39.25
N ALA A 276 45.57 7.44 -40.18
CA ALA A 276 44.47 6.50 -39.98
C ALA A 276 44.98 5.07 -39.83
N ASN A 277 44.57 4.39 -38.76
CA ASN A 277 44.78 2.96 -38.60
C ASN A 277 43.53 2.21 -39.14
N PRO A 278 43.68 1.23 -40.06
CA PRO A 278 42.57 0.51 -40.68
C PRO A 278 41.57 -0.14 -39.71
N TYR A 279 42.00 -0.43 -38.49
CA TYR A 279 41.19 -1.06 -37.45
C TYR A 279 40.58 -0.08 -36.45
N GLN A 280 40.76 1.24 -36.65
CA GLN A 280 40.40 2.27 -35.67
C GLN A 280 39.57 3.38 -36.32
N SER A 281 38.70 3.99 -35.51
CA SER A 281 37.95 5.17 -35.96
C SER A 281 38.82 6.42 -35.94
N ALA A 282 38.78 7.21 -37.02
CA ALA A 282 39.53 8.46 -37.14
C ALA A 282 39.35 9.38 -35.92
N GLU A 283 40.47 9.82 -35.37
CA GLU A 283 40.54 10.81 -34.28
C GLU A 283 39.92 12.14 -34.73
N LEU A 284 39.19 12.84 -33.85
CA LEU A 284 38.46 14.06 -34.23
C LEU A 284 39.34 15.30 -34.01
N LEU A 285 40.06 15.74 -35.04
CA LEU A 285 40.72 17.04 -35.01
C LEU A 285 39.66 18.15 -35.08
N ARG A 286 39.44 18.86 -33.96
CA ARG A 286 38.51 19.99 -33.90
C ARG A 286 39.13 21.26 -34.49
N GLY A 287 40.44 21.40 -34.40
CA GLY A 287 41.17 22.49 -35.00
C GLY A 287 42.62 22.53 -34.58
N PHE A 288 43.39 23.44 -35.19
CA PHE A 288 44.77 23.72 -34.84
C PHE A 288 44.96 25.22 -34.62
N TYR A 289 45.83 25.58 -33.67
CA TYR A 289 45.99 26.95 -33.19
C TYR A 289 47.44 27.27 -32.85
N PHE A 290 47.84 28.52 -33.02
CA PHE A 290 49.17 29.04 -32.71
C PHE A 290 49.07 30.01 -31.54
N THR A 291 49.91 29.83 -30.53
CA THR A 291 49.85 30.58 -29.28
C THR A 291 51.22 30.82 -28.69
N SER A 292 51.34 31.90 -27.91
CA SER A 292 52.51 32.16 -27.10
C SER A 292 52.12 32.77 -25.75
N ALA A 293 52.78 32.30 -24.69
CA ALA A 293 52.46 32.67 -23.31
C ALA A 293 53.49 33.62 -22.69
N LEU A 294 54.71 33.66 -23.23
CA LEU A 294 55.83 34.45 -22.74
C LEU A 294 56.54 35.06 -23.96
N ASP A 295 57.13 36.23 -23.77
CA ASP A 295 58.11 36.75 -24.71
C ASP A 295 59.44 36.05 -24.40
N ALA A 296 59.95 35.21 -25.30
CA ALA A 296 61.28 34.63 -25.13
C ALA A 296 62.37 35.69 -25.32
N ASP A 297 63.34 35.70 -24.39
CA ASP A 297 64.53 36.57 -24.45
C ASP A 297 65.45 36.29 -25.64
N LYS A 298 65.27 35.15 -26.34
CA LYS A 298 66.10 34.73 -27.49
C LYS A 298 65.27 33.99 -28.54
N ALA A 299 64.99 34.63 -29.67
CA ALA A 299 64.40 33.97 -30.84
C ALA A 299 65.38 32.95 -31.44
N THR A 300 64.87 31.79 -31.85
CA THR A 300 65.64 30.79 -32.61
C THR A 300 65.98 31.29 -34.02
N GLN A 301 67.06 30.81 -34.64
CA GLN A 301 67.29 31.04 -36.08
C GLN A 301 66.11 30.45 -36.87
N GLY A 302 65.50 31.26 -37.75
CA GLY A 302 64.34 30.86 -38.56
C GLY A 302 64.71 30.07 -39.81
N LEU A 303 63.82 29.18 -40.23
CA LEU A 303 63.98 28.28 -41.37
C LEU A 303 64.13 29.04 -42.70
N TYR A 304 63.36 30.11 -42.90
CA TYR A 304 63.44 30.90 -44.12
C TYR A 304 64.80 31.58 -44.24
N ALA A 305 65.28 32.21 -43.17
CA ALA A 305 66.61 32.81 -43.19
C ALA A 305 67.72 31.76 -43.37
N GLN A 306 67.61 30.59 -42.74
CA GLN A 306 68.57 29.50 -42.98
C GLN A 306 68.60 29.09 -44.46
N HIS A 307 67.43 28.86 -45.09
CA HIS A 307 67.37 28.53 -46.51
C HIS A 307 67.96 29.64 -47.40
N VAL A 308 67.76 30.91 -47.07
CA VAL A 308 68.34 32.04 -47.80
C VAL A 308 69.86 32.08 -47.60
N THR A 309 70.34 31.97 -46.36
CA THR A 309 71.78 31.96 -46.04
C THR A 309 72.50 30.81 -46.73
N GLU A 310 71.92 29.60 -46.71
CA GLU A 310 72.46 28.41 -47.39
C GLU A 310 72.44 28.58 -48.91
N ARG A 311 71.31 29.02 -49.49
CA ARG A 311 71.15 29.16 -50.94
C ARG A 311 72.08 30.21 -51.55
N PHE A 312 72.37 31.29 -50.81
CA PHE A 312 73.19 32.41 -51.29
C PHE A 312 74.59 32.46 -50.66
N ALA A 313 74.97 31.46 -49.86
CA ALA A 313 76.26 31.38 -49.15
C ALA A 313 76.60 32.67 -48.36
N LEU A 314 75.61 33.27 -47.71
CA LEU A 314 75.78 34.51 -46.94
C LEU A 314 76.54 34.22 -45.63
N ALA A 315 77.35 35.18 -45.17
CA ALA A 315 77.93 35.11 -43.84
C ALA A 315 76.81 35.20 -42.80
N ASP A 316 76.85 34.35 -41.77
CA ASP A 316 75.81 34.25 -40.74
C ASP A 316 75.80 35.51 -39.87
N SER A 317 75.14 36.57 -40.35
CA SER A 317 74.88 37.79 -39.57
C SER A 317 73.66 37.55 -38.69
N SER A 318 73.90 36.86 -37.58
CA SER A 318 72.97 36.78 -36.46
C SER A 318 72.90 38.15 -35.78
N ALA A 319 72.18 39.10 -36.38
CA ALA A 319 71.82 40.33 -35.71
C ALA A 319 70.82 39.99 -34.59
N GLU A 320 71.34 39.83 -33.37
CA GLU A 320 70.55 39.69 -32.15
C GLU A 320 69.73 40.97 -31.94
N LEU A 321 68.43 40.92 -32.22
CA LEU A 321 67.52 42.01 -31.87
C LEU A 321 67.21 41.89 -30.36
N PRO A 322 67.51 42.91 -29.54
CA PRO A 322 67.13 42.91 -28.13
C PRO A 322 65.61 43.06 -28.02
N VAL A 323 64.92 41.98 -27.65
CA VAL A 323 63.49 42.03 -27.32
C VAL A 323 63.37 42.53 -25.87
N THR A 324 63.21 43.84 -25.71
CA THR A 324 62.80 44.44 -24.43
C THR A 324 61.30 44.67 -24.46
N GLY A 325 60.53 43.75 -23.86
CA GLY A 325 59.08 43.83 -23.86
C GLY A 325 58.46 43.15 -22.65
N GLN A 326 57.38 43.74 -22.13
CA GLN A 326 56.56 43.14 -21.07
C GLN A 326 55.86 41.88 -21.62
N THR A 327 55.91 40.79 -20.86
CA THR A 327 55.26 39.52 -21.19
C THR A 327 53.75 39.70 -21.40
N GLN A 328 53.28 39.56 -22.64
CA GLN A 328 51.86 39.55 -22.97
C GLN A 328 51.47 38.21 -23.63
N PRO A 329 50.36 37.59 -23.21
CA PRO A 329 49.88 36.38 -23.86
C PRO A 329 49.31 36.69 -25.24
N MET A 330 49.79 35.98 -26.25
CA MET A 330 49.40 36.16 -27.65
C MET A 330 48.46 35.01 -28.09
N PHE A 331 47.24 35.37 -28.47
CA PHE A 331 46.17 34.48 -28.97
C PHE A 331 45.67 33.38 -28.01
N ILE A 332 46.16 33.30 -26.77
CA ILE A 332 45.71 32.28 -25.80
C ILE A 332 44.28 32.57 -25.32
N ASN A 333 44.01 33.81 -24.90
CA ASN A 333 42.70 34.18 -24.34
C ASN A 333 41.55 33.93 -25.33
N SER A 334 41.76 34.31 -26.60
CA SER A 334 40.77 34.12 -27.65
C SER A 334 40.50 32.64 -27.93
N LEU A 335 41.54 31.78 -27.89
CA LEU A 335 41.39 30.33 -28.07
C LEU A 335 40.46 29.71 -27.02
N PHE A 336 40.68 30.00 -25.73
CA PHE A 336 39.85 29.43 -24.67
C PHE A 336 38.42 29.98 -24.72
N GLN A 337 38.26 31.30 -24.78
CA GLN A 337 36.94 31.95 -24.68
C GLN A 337 36.06 31.74 -25.93
N LYS A 338 36.64 31.75 -27.15
CA LYS A 338 35.86 31.68 -28.40
C LYS A 338 35.71 30.27 -28.97
N VAL A 339 36.58 29.33 -28.61
CA VAL A 339 36.60 27.99 -29.21
C VAL A 339 36.40 26.90 -28.15
N ILE A 340 37.35 26.77 -27.21
CA ILE A 340 37.39 25.60 -26.32
C ILE A 340 36.16 25.56 -25.40
N ILE A 341 35.84 26.68 -24.73
CA ILE A 341 34.72 26.74 -23.78
C ILE A 341 33.35 26.60 -24.48
N PRO A 342 33.05 27.32 -25.59
CA PRO A 342 31.79 27.14 -26.31
C PRO A 342 31.55 25.71 -26.82
N ASP A 343 32.61 24.96 -27.11
CA ASP A 343 32.55 23.58 -27.59
C ASP A 343 32.18 22.54 -26.50
N GLN A 344 31.84 22.96 -25.28
CA GLN A 344 31.54 22.09 -24.14
C GLN A 344 30.49 20.99 -24.39
N HIS A 345 29.56 21.19 -25.33
CA HIS A 345 28.49 20.24 -25.63
C HIS A 345 28.81 19.27 -26.77
N LEU A 346 29.92 19.44 -27.50
CA LEU A 346 30.23 18.62 -28.67
C LEU A 346 30.33 17.13 -28.33
N VAL A 347 30.96 16.77 -27.21
CA VAL A 347 31.10 15.36 -26.79
C VAL A 347 29.75 14.66 -26.60
N ALA A 348 28.69 15.39 -26.18
CA ALA A 348 27.36 14.84 -25.99
C ALA A 348 26.74 14.28 -27.28
N LEU A 349 27.07 14.89 -28.43
CA LEU A 349 26.58 14.46 -29.74
C LEU A 349 27.23 13.15 -30.19
N TYR A 350 28.39 12.81 -29.62
CA TYR A 350 29.18 11.65 -30.00
C TYR A 350 29.15 10.51 -28.96
N THR A 351 28.57 10.74 -27.78
CA THR A 351 28.39 9.71 -26.74
C THR A 351 27.17 8.83 -27.06
N SER A 352 27.37 7.67 -27.70
CA SER A 352 26.33 6.63 -27.76
C SER A 352 26.49 5.71 -26.55
N ASN A 353 25.96 6.11 -25.39
CA ASN A 353 26.06 5.29 -24.19
C ASN A 353 25.11 4.07 -24.30
N ARG A 354 25.60 3.00 -24.94
CA ARG A 354 24.89 1.71 -25.14
C ARG A 354 24.35 1.11 -23.85
N SER A 355 24.98 1.41 -22.71
CA SER A 355 24.52 0.94 -21.40
C SER A 355 23.20 1.60 -20.96
N GLU A 356 23.02 2.89 -21.28
CA GLU A 356 21.84 3.66 -20.91
C GLU A 356 20.64 3.29 -21.79
N THR A 357 20.87 3.09 -23.10
CA THR A 357 19.81 2.65 -24.02
C THR A 357 19.34 1.24 -23.71
N ARG A 358 20.23 0.33 -23.33
CA ARG A 358 19.88 -1.03 -22.89
C ARG A 358 19.07 -1.03 -21.59
N ARG A 359 19.43 -0.18 -20.61
CA ARG A 359 18.64 -0.02 -19.37
C ARG A 359 17.25 0.53 -19.66
N LYS A 360 17.13 1.55 -20.51
CA LYS A 360 15.81 2.10 -20.93
C LYS A 360 14.99 1.03 -21.67
N GLY A 361 15.61 0.24 -22.54
CA GLY A 361 14.96 -0.87 -23.24
C GLY A 361 14.41 -1.95 -22.29
N ILE A 362 15.17 -2.33 -21.27
CA ILE A 362 14.70 -3.27 -20.23
C ILE A 362 13.48 -2.70 -19.49
N TRP A 363 13.54 -1.44 -19.05
CA TRP A 363 12.41 -0.79 -18.38
C TRP A 363 11.15 -0.74 -19.25
N ILE A 364 11.29 -0.33 -20.52
CA ILE A 364 10.18 -0.31 -21.47
C ILE A 364 9.61 -1.72 -21.69
N GLY A 365 10.47 -2.72 -21.84
CA GLY A 365 10.05 -4.12 -21.99
C GLY A 365 9.28 -4.64 -20.76
N THR A 366 9.76 -4.34 -19.55
CA THR A 366 9.05 -4.73 -18.32
C THR A 366 7.71 -4.02 -18.16
N ALA A 367 7.62 -2.73 -18.51
CA ALA A 367 6.38 -1.97 -18.46
C ALA A 367 5.36 -2.50 -19.48
N ALA A 368 5.81 -2.83 -20.70
CA ALA A 368 4.95 -3.42 -21.73
C ALA A 368 4.42 -4.80 -21.32
N LEU A 369 5.26 -5.66 -20.73
CA LEU A 369 4.85 -6.97 -20.23
C LEU A 369 3.82 -6.85 -19.09
N ALA A 370 4.06 -5.94 -18.14
CA ALA A 370 3.14 -5.67 -17.05
C ALA A 370 1.78 -5.16 -17.57
N GLY A 371 1.79 -4.25 -18.56
CA GLY A 371 0.59 -3.77 -19.22
C GLY A 371 -0.20 -4.89 -19.91
N LEU A 372 0.50 -5.79 -20.62
CA LEU A 372 -0.13 -6.93 -21.30
C LEU A 372 -0.76 -7.91 -20.29
N LEU A 373 -0.08 -8.23 -19.20
CA LEU A 373 -0.63 -9.09 -18.14
C LEU A 373 -1.87 -8.46 -17.49
N LEU A 374 -1.89 -7.14 -17.29
CA LEU A 374 -3.02 -6.41 -16.74
C LEU A 374 -4.23 -6.44 -17.68
N CYS A 375 -4.02 -6.25 -18.99
CA CYS A 375 -5.06 -6.41 -20.01
C CYS A 375 -5.64 -7.83 -20.06
N VAL A 376 -4.77 -8.85 -19.97
CA VAL A 376 -5.22 -10.26 -19.89
C VAL A 376 -6.06 -10.49 -18.62
N GLY A 377 -5.60 -9.96 -17.49
CA GLY A 377 -6.34 -10.01 -16.23
C GLY A 377 -7.74 -9.39 -16.36
N TRP A 378 -7.85 -8.19 -16.95
CA TRP A 378 -9.14 -7.56 -17.22
C TRP A 378 -10.02 -8.37 -18.16
N GLY A 379 -9.46 -8.98 -19.22
CA GLY A 379 -10.20 -9.84 -20.13
C GLY A 379 -10.81 -11.06 -19.42
N VAL A 380 -10.01 -11.74 -18.57
CA VAL A 380 -10.49 -12.86 -17.74
C VAL A 380 -11.56 -12.39 -16.75
N SER A 381 -11.34 -11.26 -16.09
CA SER A 381 -12.28 -10.70 -15.12
C SER A 381 -13.61 -10.30 -15.74
N TYR A 382 -13.59 -9.68 -16.92
CA TYR A 382 -14.79 -9.37 -17.68
C TYR A 382 -15.57 -10.63 -18.08
N SER A 383 -14.88 -11.63 -18.63
CA SER A 383 -15.49 -12.90 -19.04
C SER A 383 -16.18 -13.61 -17.87
N ASN A 384 -15.50 -13.72 -16.72
CA ASN A 384 -16.03 -14.37 -15.53
C ASN A 384 -17.24 -13.62 -14.95
N ASN A 385 -17.21 -12.29 -14.92
CA ASN A 385 -18.35 -11.48 -14.46
C ASN A 385 -19.55 -11.62 -15.40
N LYS A 386 -19.32 -11.58 -16.72
CA LYS A 386 -20.37 -11.78 -17.72
C LYS A 386 -21.00 -13.16 -17.58
N ALA A 387 -20.18 -14.21 -17.45
CA ALA A 387 -20.66 -15.58 -17.25
C ALA A 387 -21.45 -15.72 -15.96
N ALA A 388 -21.02 -15.09 -14.86
CA ALA A 388 -21.75 -15.11 -13.59
C ALA A 388 -23.15 -14.47 -13.71
N ILE A 389 -23.26 -13.31 -14.36
CA ILE A 389 -24.56 -12.65 -14.59
C ILE A 389 -25.46 -13.51 -15.49
N GLN A 390 -24.90 -14.08 -16.55
CA GLN A 390 -25.64 -14.96 -17.46
C GLN A 390 -26.14 -16.23 -16.76
N ALA A 391 -25.34 -16.79 -15.85
CA ALA A 391 -25.73 -17.94 -15.03
C ALA A 391 -26.91 -17.61 -14.10
N ILE A 392 -26.96 -16.41 -13.53
CA ILE A 392 -28.09 -15.95 -12.70
C ILE A 392 -29.36 -15.86 -13.55
N SER A 393 -29.31 -15.17 -14.70
CA SER A 393 -30.48 -15.03 -15.57
C SER A 393 -30.94 -16.37 -16.14
N GLY A 394 -30.00 -17.23 -16.55
CA GLY A 394 -30.31 -18.56 -17.09
C GLY A 394 -30.91 -19.49 -16.04
N GLY A 395 -30.35 -19.51 -14.82
CA GLY A 395 -30.88 -20.28 -13.70
C GLY A 395 -32.30 -19.83 -13.32
N LEU A 396 -32.57 -18.52 -13.33
CA LEU A 396 -33.91 -18.00 -13.06
C LEU A 396 -34.91 -18.39 -14.15
N ALA A 397 -34.54 -18.33 -15.43
CA ALA A 397 -35.40 -18.74 -16.54
C ALA A 397 -35.77 -20.23 -16.46
N VAL A 398 -34.79 -21.10 -16.16
CA VAL A 398 -35.03 -22.54 -15.97
C VAL A 398 -35.94 -22.79 -14.76
N ALA A 399 -35.73 -22.07 -13.66
CA ALA A 399 -36.56 -22.19 -12.47
C ALA A 399 -38.02 -21.76 -12.73
N GLN A 400 -38.21 -20.64 -13.43
CA GLN A 400 -39.54 -20.16 -13.85
C GLN A 400 -40.26 -21.18 -14.73
N GLN A 401 -39.56 -21.74 -15.73
CA GLN A 401 -40.14 -22.75 -16.60
C GLN A 401 -40.58 -23.99 -15.80
N LYS A 402 -39.80 -24.45 -14.82
CA LYS A 402 -40.19 -25.58 -13.96
C LYS A 402 -41.42 -25.28 -13.12
N ASP A 403 -41.51 -24.07 -12.56
CA ASP A 403 -42.68 -23.66 -11.78
C ASP A 403 -43.95 -23.56 -12.65
N GLU A 404 -43.84 -23.13 -13.91
CA GLU A 404 -44.98 -23.10 -14.85
C GLU A 404 -45.54 -24.50 -15.17
N HIS A 405 -44.68 -25.52 -15.18
CA HIS A 405 -45.08 -26.89 -15.47
C HIS A 405 -45.58 -27.66 -14.23
N THR A 406 -45.47 -27.07 -13.04
CA THR A 406 -45.86 -27.72 -11.78
C THR A 406 -47.12 -27.07 -11.22
N SER A 407 -48.25 -27.78 -11.26
CA SER A 407 -49.53 -27.30 -10.73
C SER A 407 -49.77 -27.77 -9.28
N GLY A 408 -50.59 -27.02 -8.53
CA GLY A 408 -51.01 -27.38 -7.17
C GLY A 408 -50.01 -27.07 -6.05
N GLN A 409 -48.94 -26.33 -6.32
CA GLN A 409 -47.98 -25.87 -5.32
C GLN A 409 -48.42 -24.58 -4.65
N TYR A 410 -48.01 -24.38 -3.39
CA TYR A 410 -48.28 -23.15 -2.65
C TYR A 410 -47.74 -21.87 -3.32
N THR A 411 -46.55 -21.95 -3.92
CA THR A 411 -45.88 -20.85 -4.62
C THR A 411 -44.91 -21.41 -5.67
N GLN A 412 -44.36 -20.51 -6.50
CA GLN A 412 -43.22 -20.75 -7.39
C GLN A 412 -41.94 -21.07 -6.60
N TRP A 413 -41.80 -22.32 -6.15
CA TRP A 413 -40.74 -22.75 -5.24
C TRP A 413 -39.36 -22.76 -5.90
N GLN A 414 -39.26 -23.17 -7.16
CA GLN A 414 -37.97 -23.23 -7.86
C GLN A 414 -37.42 -21.82 -8.03
N THR A 415 -38.26 -20.88 -8.45
CA THR A 415 -37.88 -19.47 -8.62
C THR A 415 -37.47 -18.86 -7.29
N LEU A 416 -38.24 -19.11 -6.22
CA LEU A 416 -37.93 -18.58 -4.89
C LEU A 416 -36.61 -19.17 -4.34
N ASP A 417 -36.37 -20.47 -4.50
CA ASP A 417 -35.14 -21.09 -4.05
C ASP A 417 -33.91 -20.68 -4.88
N GLN A 418 -34.07 -20.48 -6.19
CA GLN A 418 -33.00 -19.96 -7.05
C GLN A 418 -32.59 -18.54 -6.63
N LEU A 419 -33.57 -17.68 -6.30
CA LEU A 419 -33.32 -16.35 -5.74
C LEU A 419 -32.63 -16.43 -4.37
N ARG A 420 -33.05 -17.35 -3.50
CA ARG A 420 -32.39 -17.60 -2.20
C ARG A 420 -30.94 -18.00 -2.36
N GLN A 421 -30.65 -18.98 -3.22
CA GLN A 421 -29.29 -19.48 -3.46
C GLN A 421 -28.39 -18.37 -4.02
N THR A 422 -28.88 -17.63 -5.02
CA THR A 422 -28.15 -16.50 -5.61
C THR A 422 -27.89 -15.41 -4.57
N SER A 423 -28.90 -15.06 -3.77
CA SER A 423 -28.77 -14.11 -2.68
C SER A 423 -27.74 -14.55 -1.64
N ALA A 424 -27.72 -15.83 -1.26
CA ALA A 424 -26.78 -16.36 -0.28
C ALA A 424 -25.33 -16.35 -0.80
N ASP A 425 -25.12 -16.77 -2.05
CA ASP A 425 -23.80 -16.78 -2.69
C ASP A 425 -23.24 -15.35 -2.83
N LEU A 426 -24.05 -14.39 -3.26
CA LEU A 426 -23.60 -12.99 -3.38
C LEU A 426 -23.32 -12.37 -2.00
N TYR A 427 -24.20 -12.58 -1.02
CA TYR A 427 -24.02 -12.04 0.33
C TYR A 427 -22.75 -12.59 1.00
N THR A 428 -22.50 -13.89 0.91
CA THR A 428 -21.28 -14.52 1.47
C THR A 428 -20.00 -14.05 0.77
N ARG A 429 -20.05 -13.78 -0.55
CA ARG A 429 -18.92 -13.20 -1.29
C ARG A 429 -18.65 -11.74 -0.94
N HIS A 430 -19.68 -10.98 -0.61
CA HIS A 430 -19.54 -9.57 -0.21
C HIS A 430 -19.06 -9.42 1.23
N HIS A 431 -19.68 -10.15 2.16
CA HIS A 431 -19.46 -9.98 3.61
C HIS A 431 -18.49 -11.02 4.22
N GLY A 432 -18.10 -12.06 3.47
CA GLY A 432 -17.23 -13.16 3.93
C GLY A 432 -15.82 -13.14 3.34
N GLY A 433 -15.33 -14.31 2.88
CA GLY A 433 -13.95 -14.53 2.36
C GLY A 433 -13.58 -13.73 1.10
N GLY A 434 -14.53 -12.93 0.61
CA GLY A 434 -14.37 -12.00 -0.49
C GLY A 434 -14.33 -12.68 -1.87
N VAL A 435 -14.53 -11.89 -2.91
CA VAL A 435 -14.60 -12.33 -4.31
C VAL A 435 -13.23 -12.86 -4.84
N PRO A 436 -13.12 -13.86 -5.71
CA PRO A 436 -11.82 -14.26 -6.28
C PRO A 436 -11.13 -13.12 -7.07
N LEU A 437 -9.77 -13.07 -7.08
CA LEU A 437 -9.01 -12.06 -7.84
C LEU A 437 -9.36 -12.06 -9.34
N SER A 438 -9.68 -13.24 -9.88
CA SER A 438 -10.15 -13.44 -11.25
C SER A 438 -11.48 -12.76 -11.58
N MET A 439 -12.17 -12.18 -10.59
CA MET A 439 -13.40 -11.41 -10.75
C MET A 439 -13.27 -9.95 -10.26
N ARG A 440 -12.26 -9.63 -9.42
CA ARG A 440 -12.14 -8.38 -8.65
C ARG A 440 -11.46 -7.20 -9.33
N LEU A 441 -10.86 -7.33 -10.52
CA LEU A 441 -9.96 -6.31 -11.13
C LEU A 441 -10.66 -4.99 -11.54
N GLY A 442 -11.44 -4.38 -10.65
CA GLY A 442 -12.30 -3.21 -10.87
C GLY A 442 -13.62 -3.53 -11.57
N LEU A 443 -13.83 -4.77 -12.04
CA LEU A 443 -14.95 -5.14 -12.91
C LEU A 443 -16.03 -5.99 -12.22
N TYR A 444 -15.90 -6.27 -10.92
CA TYR A 444 -16.87 -7.09 -10.22
C TYR A 444 -18.23 -6.38 -10.11
N LYS A 445 -19.28 -7.03 -10.62
CA LYS A 445 -20.65 -6.49 -10.61
C LYS A 445 -21.57 -7.07 -9.54
N GLY A 446 -21.11 -8.03 -8.74
CA GLY A 446 -21.96 -8.63 -7.70
C GLY A 446 -22.38 -7.63 -6.61
N TYR A 447 -21.56 -6.64 -6.28
CA TYR A 447 -21.92 -5.58 -5.31
C TYR A 447 -23.10 -4.74 -5.79
N ASP A 448 -23.20 -4.50 -7.10
CA ASP A 448 -24.33 -3.78 -7.69
C ASP A 448 -25.57 -4.67 -7.78
N VAL A 449 -25.40 -5.98 -8.03
CA VAL A 449 -26.51 -6.92 -8.30
C VAL A 449 -27.15 -7.45 -7.03
N GLU A 450 -26.37 -7.69 -5.97
CA GLU A 450 -26.83 -8.31 -4.72
C GLU A 450 -28.06 -7.60 -4.12
N PRO A 451 -28.08 -6.26 -3.93
CA PRO A 451 -29.21 -5.60 -3.30
C PRO A 451 -30.52 -5.80 -4.07
N TYR A 452 -30.48 -5.81 -5.41
CA TYR A 452 -31.66 -6.02 -6.25
C TYR A 452 -32.19 -7.45 -6.13
N VAL A 453 -31.29 -8.44 -6.12
CA VAL A 453 -31.68 -9.86 -5.96
C VAL A 453 -32.28 -10.09 -4.57
N ARG A 454 -31.63 -9.55 -3.51
CA ARG A 454 -32.10 -9.62 -2.13
C ARG A 454 -33.47 -8.96 -1.96
N GLN A 455 -33.63 -7.74 -2.48
CA GLN A 455 -34.91 -7.04 -2.45
C GLN A 455 -36.02 -7.85 -3.11
N ARG A 456 -35.76 -8.44 -4.29
CA ARG A 456 -36.75 -9.24 -5.01
C ARG A 456 -37.11 -10.53 -4.27
N TYR A 457 -36.11 -11.20 -3.71
CA TYR A 457 -36.29 -12.40 -2.89
C TYR A 457 -37.14 -12.10 -1.65
N PHE A 458 -36.74 -11.11 -0.85
CA PHE A 458 -37.42 -10.78 0.39
C PHE A 458 -38.82 -10.21 0.17
N ALA A 459 -39.05 -9.43 -0.88
CA ALA A 459 -40.40 -8.98 -1.23
C ALA A 459 -41.34 -10.16 -1.55
N ARG A 460 -40.82 -11.19 -2.25
CA ARG A 460 -41.60 -12.41 -2.51
C ARG A 460 -41.82 -13.18 -1.21
N LEU A 461 -40.78 -13.37 -0.41
CA LEU A 461 -40.88 -14.09 0.87
C LEU A 461 -41.80 -13.38 1.88
N GLU A 462 -41.85 -12.05 1.86
CA GLU A 462 -42.78 -11.28 2.69
C GLU A 462 -44.24 -11.64 2.36
N SER A 463 -44.56 -11.73 1.06
CA SER A 463 -45.92 -12.09 0.62
C SER A 463 -46.27 -13.56 0.87
N VAL A 464 -45.29 -14.45 0.71
CA VAL A 464 -45.50 -15.92 0.70
C VAL A 464 -45.38 -16.51 2.11
N MET A 465 -44.49 -15.99 2.97
CA MET A 465 -44.24 -16.52 4.31
C MET A 465 -44.64 -15.52 5.39
N LEU A 466 -44.09 -14.30 5.36
CA LEU A 466 -44.17 -13.40 6.51
C LEU A 466 -45.59 -12.94 6.80
N LYS A 467 -46.35 -12.53 5.78
CA LYS A 467 -47.75 -12.10 5.94
C LYS A 467 -48.66 -13.22 6.49
N PRO A 468 -48.73 -14.42 5.87
CA PRO A 468 -49.52 -15.53 6.44
C PRO A 468 -49.12 -15.91 7.86
N THR A 469 -47.80 -15.92 8.15
CA THR A 469 -47.28 -16.21 9.49
C THR A 469 -47.71 -15.14 10.49
N ALA A 470 -47.64 -13.86 10.11
CA ALA A 470 -48.06 -12.74 10.95
C ALA A 470 -49.57 -12.77 11.24
N ASP A 471 -50.38 -13.08 10.23
CA ASP A 471 -51.83 -13.20 10.37
C ASP A 471 -52.19 -14.36 11.30
N ASN A 472 -51.53 -15.50 11.14
CA ASN A 472 -51.73 -16.67 12.00
C ASN A 472 -51.28 -16.45 13.44
N LEU A 473 -50.12 -15.81 13.66
CA LEU A 473 -49.67 -15.40 15.00
C LEU A 473 -50.67 -14.43 15.65
N THR A 474 -51.12 -13.43 14.90
CA THR A 474 -52.08 -12.42 15.38
C THR A 474 -53.41 -13.07 15.75
N ARG A 475 -53.92 -13.96 14.90
CA ARG A 475 -55.17 -14.71 15.14
C ARG A 475 -55.05 -15.61 16.36
N SER A 476 -53.93 -16.33 16.52
CA SER A 476 -53.68 -17.19 17.68
C SER A 476 -53.64 -16.38 18.98
N LEU A 477 -53.02 -15.20 18.97
CA LEU A 477 -52.98 -14.29 20.12
C LEU A 477 -54.35 -13.67 20.46
N TYR A 478 -55.16 -13.36 19.45
CA TYR A 478 -56.52 -12.85 19.64
C TYR A 478 -57.44 -13.92 20.24
N LEU A 479 -57.38 -15.14 19.68
CA LEU A 479 -58.18 -16.28 20.13
C LEU A 479 -57.76 -16.81 21.51
N LEU A 480 -56.59 -16.41 22.03
CA LEU A 480 -56.11 -16.82 23.35
C LEU A 480 -57.14 -16.56 24.46
N SER A 481 -57.83 -15.42 24.38
CA SER A 481 -58.89 -15.02 25.33
C SER A 481 -60.20 -15.81 25.17
N SER A 482 -60.40 -16.50 24.04
CA SER A 482 -61.61 -17.28 23.75
C SER A 482 -61.53 -18.74 24.20
N ILE A 483 -60.34 -19.20 24.60
CA ILE A 483 -60.12 -20.58 25.05
C ILE A 483 -60.77 -20.76 26.44
N LYS A 484 -61.69 -21.71 26.57
CA LYS A 484 -62.35 -22.03 27.84
C LYS A 484 -61.36 -22.72 28.80
N ILE A 485 -61.02 -22.02 29.89
CA ILE A 485 -60.09 -22.52 30.90
C ILE A 485 -60.75 -23.56 31.81
N TYR A 486 -60.05 -24.67 32.07
CA TYR A 486 -60.49 -25.69 33.00
C TYR A 486 -60.68 -25.14 34.42
N GLN A 487 -61.84 -25.42 35.01
CA GLN A 487 -62.14 -25.16 36.42
C GLN A 487 -62.17 -26.49 37.18
N ARG A 488 -61.72 -26.51 38.43
CA ARG A 488 -61.61 -27.75 39.25
C ARG A 488 -62.95 -28.50 39.41
N ASN A 489 -64.08 -27.81 39.24
CA ASN A 489 -65.43 -28.37 39.31
C ASN A 489 -65.95 -28.92 37.96
N ALA A 490 -65.16 -28.82 36.89
CA ALA A 490 -65.51 -29.33 35.57
C ALA A 490 -65.17 -30.83 35.45
N PRO A 491 -65.99 -31.63 34.74
CA PRO A 491 -65.92 -33.08 34.78
C PRO A 491 -64.64 -33.67 34.16
N THR A 492 -64.05 -33.02 33.14
CA THR A 492 -62.82 -33.50 32.48
C THR A 492 -62.00 -32.37 31.86
N LEU A 493 -60.71 -32.62 31.65
CA LEU A 493 -59.85 -31.79 30.80
C LEU A 493 -60.28 -31.93 29.34
N THR A 494 -60.25 -30.82 28.61
CA THR A 494 -60.58 -30.81 27.18
C THR A 494 -59.36 -30.41 26.37
N THR A 495 -59.22 -31.01 25.18
CA THR A 495 -58.22 -30.60 24.21
C THR A 495 -58.64 -29.28 23.58
N VAL A 496 -57.68 -28.38 23.39
CA VAL A 496 -57.95 -27.10 22.73
C VAL A 496 -58.05 -27.36 21.22
N THR A 497 -59.25 -27.20 20.66
CA THR A 497 -59.54 -27.39 19.24
C THR A 497 -60.14 -26.11 18.63
N GLY A 498 -60.14 -25.99 17.30
CA GLY A 498 -60.74 -24.85 16.58
C GLY A 498 -59.83 -23.63 16.37
N ILE A 499 -58.52 -23.77 16.62
CA ILE A 499 -57.52 -22.77 16.24
C ILE A 499 -56.79 -23.28 14.99
N ASP A 500 -57.34 -22.99 13.82
CA ASP A 500 -56.78 -23.47 12.55
C ASP A 500 -55.56 -22.64 12.09
N SER A 501 -55.12 -21.66 12.89
CA SER A 501 -53.98 -20.77 12.59
C SER A 501 -52.64 -21.31 13.08
N VAL A 502 -52.61 -22.49 13.70
CA VAL A 502 -51.40 -23.09 14.24
C VAL A 502 -51.39 -24.60 14.00
N GLU A 503 -50.20 -25.16 13.82
CA GLU A 503 -50.00 -26.60 13.70
C GLU A 503 -50.56 -27.36 14.92
N PRO A 504 -51.23 -28.51 14.74
CA PRO A 504 -51.83 -29.27 15.84
C PRO A 504 -50.83 -29.62 16.97
N ARG A 505 -49.56 -29.88 16.61
CA ARG A 505 -48.49 -30.19 17.57
C ARG A 505 -48.07 -29.02 18.46
N ALA A 506 -48.40 -27.79 18.06
CA ALA A 506 -48.05 -26.57 18.78
C ALA A 506 -49.23 -26.01 19.59
N LEU A 507 -50.42 -26.64 19.53
CA LEU A 507 -51.55 -26.31 20.39
C LEU A 507 -51.26 -26.68 21.86
N PRO A 508 -51.94 -26.03 22.82
CA PRO A 508 -51.92 -26.47 24.21
C PRO A 508 -52.35 -27.93 24.33
N VAL A 509 -51.59 -28.73 25.09
CA VAL A 509 -51.90 -30.16 25.34
C VAL A 509 -53.28 -30.32 25.98
N ASP A 510 -53.66 -29.38 26.85
CA ASP A 510 -54.96 -29.31 27.50
C ASP A 510 -55.39 -27.86 27.75
N ASN A 511 -56.62 -27.68 28.22
CA ASN A 511 -57.18 -26.37 28.55
C ASN A 511 -56.86 -25.88 29.99
N ARG A 512 -55.79 -26.37 30.63
CA ARG A 512 -55.33 -25.83 31.93
C ARG A 512 -54.75 -24.43 31.73
N ALA A 513 -54.92 -23.58 32.75
CA ALA A 513 -54.39 -22.21 32.72
C ALA A 513 -52.88 -22.16 32.41
N GLN A 514 -52.09 -23.08 32.97
CA GLN A 514 -50.64 -23.17 32.72
C GLN A 514 -50.29 -23.53 31.27
N SER A 515 -50.99 -24.50 30.68
CA SER A 515 -50.77 -24.95 29.31
C SER A 515 -51.13 -23.85 28.30
N VAL A 516 -52.27 -23.19 28.52
CA VAL A 516 -52.72 -22.06 27.69
C VAL A 516 -51.78 -20.84 27.85
N ALA A 517 -51.31 -20.56 29.06
CA ALA A 517 -50.33 -19.49 29.30
C ALA A 517 -48.98 -19.76 28.60
N THR A 518 -48.51 -21.01 28.63
CA THR A 518 -47.25 -21.41 27.98
C THR A 518 -47.34 -21.28 26.46
N PHE A 519 -48.46 -21.70 25.88
CA PHE A 519 -48.77 -21.48 24.46
C PHE A 519 -48.78 -19.99 24.13
N GLY A 520 -49.58 -19.20 24.84
CA GLY A 520 -49.70 -17.75 24.61
C GLY A 520 -48.37 -17.01 24.74
N LYS A 521 -47.54 -17.39 25.71
CA LYS A 521 -46.19 -16.84 25.87
C LYS A 521 -45.31 -17.18 24.66
N THR A 522 -45.28 -18.44 24.24
CA THR A 522 -44.48 -18.88 23.09
C THR A 522 -44.91 -18.18 21.80
N THR A 523 -46.21 -18.03 21.57
CA THR A 523 -46.77 -17.30 20.43
C THR A 523 -46.38 -15.82 20.48
N LEU A 524 -46.50 -15.18 21.64
CA LEU A 524 -46.16 -13.76 21.82
C LEU A 524 -44.66 -13.51 21.62
N ASP A 525 -43.82 -14.36 22.18
CA ASP A 525 -42.36 -14.27 22.04
C ASP A 525 -41.97 -14.43 20.56
N THR A 526 -42.57 -15.39 19.84
CA THR A 526 -42.34 -15.58 18.39
C THR A 526 -42.77 -14.34 17.59
N TYR A 527 -43.94 -13.75 17.90
CA TYR A 527 -44.41 -12.52 17.28
C TYR A 527 -43.45 -11.35 17.52
N LEU A 528 -42.94 -11.19 18.75
CA LEU A 528 -41.99 -10.13 19.09
C LEU A 528 -40.64 -10.32 18.38
N MET A 529 -40.13 -11.54 18.28
CA MET A 529 -38.88 -11.82 17.55
C MET A 529 -38.94 -11.47 16.06
N LEU A 530 -40.10 -11.68 15.42
CA LEU A 530 -40.36 -11.31 14.03
C LEU A 530 -40.71 -9.82 13.85
N SER A 531 -41.02 -9.13 14.94
CA SER A 531 -41.40 -7.72 14.93
C SER A 531 -40.20 -6.80 14.70
N LYS A 532 -40.46 -5.54 14.29
CA LYS A 532 -39.39 -4.53 14.17
C LYS A 532 -38.83 -4.07 15.52
N ALA A 533 -39.55 -4.27 16.63
CA ALA A 533 -39.12 -3.80 17.95
C ALA A 533 -37.88 -4.50 18.52
N GLN A 534 -37.66 -5.78 18.18
CA GLN A 534 -36.66 -6.63 18.83
C GLN A 534 -35.68 -7.24 17.83
N ARG A 535 -35.06 -6.40 16.97
CA ARG A 535 -34.14 -6.90 15.93
C ARG A 535 -32.94 -7.65 16.51
N GLU A 536 -32.28 -7.09 17.51
CA GLU A 536 -31.06 -7.65 18.10
C GLU A 536 -31.35 -8.87 18.99
N GLN A 537 -32.53 -8.93 19.59
CA GLN A 537 -32.95 -10.01 20.49
C GLN A 537 -33.55 -11.22 19.74
N ALA A 538 -33.67 -11.13 18.42
CA ALA A 538 -34.14 -12.26 17.61
C ALA A 538 -33.11 -13.39 17.61
N ASP A 539 -33.56 -14.57 18.04
CA ASP A 539 -32.78 -15.82 18.01
C ASP A 539 -33.15 -16.64 16.75
N PRO A 540 -32.21 -16.83 15.81
CA PRO A 540 -32.42 -17.64 14.62
C PRO A 540 -32.87 -19.07 14.92
N ALA A 541 -32.35 -19.70 15.98
CA ALA A 541 -32.66 -21.09 16.30
C ALA A 541 -34.13 -21.25 16.74
N VAL A 542 -34.61 -20.30 17.55
CA VAL A 542 -36.02 -20.27 17.98
C VAL A 542 -36.94 -20.01 16.79
N LEU A 543 -36.60 -19.07 15.92
CA LEU A 543 -37.41 -18.78 14.73
C LEU A 543 -37.48 -19.97 13.76
N LYS A 544 -36.36 -20.68 13.55
CA LYS A 544 -36.33 -21.92 12.75
C LYS A 544 -37.29 -22.98 13.30
N ALA A 545 -37.37 -23.11 14.63
CA ALA A 545 -38.26 -24.07 15.27
C ALA A 545 -39.73 -23.63 15.27
N ARG A 546 -40.01 -22.32 15.36
CA ARG A 546 -41.37 -21.80 15.62
C ARG A 546 -42.10 -21.27 14.40
N ILE A 547 -41.43 -20.73 13.39
CA ILE A 547 -42.11 -20.27 12.15
C ILE A 547 -42.92 -21.39 11.47
N PRO A 548 -42.44 -22.65 11.38
CA PRO A 548 -43.23 -23.75 10.82
C PRO A 548 -44.61 -23.88 11.47
N ASP A 549 -44.69 -23.71 12.80
CA ASP A 549 -45.92 -23.88 13.58
C ASP A 549 -47.03 -22.91 13.13
N TYR A 550 -46.67 -21.76 12.53
CA TYR A 550 -47.62 -20.73 12.11
C TYR A 550 -47.68 -20.52 10.60
N TRP A 551 -46.73 -21.04 9.83
CA TRP A 551 -46.75 -20.91 8.37
C TRP A 551 -47.34 -22.13 7.66
N TYR A 552 -47.00 -23.34 8.10
CA TYR A 552 -47.42 -24.59 7.45
C TYR A 552 -48.95 -24.76 7.34
N PRO A 553 -49.77 -24.29 8.31
CA PRO A 553 -51.22 -24.32 8.17
C PRO A 553 -51.74 -23.52 6.96
N ALA A 554 -51.04 -22.45 6.55
CA ALA A 554 -51.40 -21.68 5.36
C ALA A 554 -51.06 -22.42 4.07
N ILE A 555 -49.92 -23.12 4.05
CA ILE A 555 -49.49 -24.00 2.94
C ILE A 555 -50.53 -25.11 2.75
N TYR A 556 -50.82 -25.83 3.83
CA TYR A 556 -51.78 -26.94 3.84
C TYR A 556 -53.16 -26.53 3.32
N LYS A 557 -53.72 -25.42 3.83
CA LYS A 557 -55.06 -24.95 3.43
C LYS A 557 -55.14 -24.54 1.97
N GLN A 558 -54.07 -23.95 1.41
CA GLN A 558 -54.07 -23.50 0.03
C GLN A 558 -53.91 -24.69 -0.93
N VAL A 559 -52.97 -25.59 -0.63
CA VAL A 559 -52.77 -26.82 -1.43
C VAL A 559 -54.05 -27.66 -1.47
N GLN A 560 -54.76 -27.81 -0.34
CA GLN A 560 -56.05 -28.52 -0.30
C GLN A 560 -57.17 -27.86 -1.10
N ARG A 561 -57.17 -26.53 -1.23
CA ARG A 561 -58.18 -25.81 -2.04
C ARG A 561 -57.94 -26.00 -3.53
N ASP A 562 -56.67 -26.08 -3.93
CA ASP A 562 -56.29 -26.17 -5.34
C ASP A 562 -56.30 -27.62 -5.87
N THR A 563 -56.23 -28.63 -4.97
CA THR A 563 -56.31 -30.06 -5.33
C THR A 563 -57.69 -30.66 -4.98
N ASN A 564 -58.60 -30.67 -5.95
CA ASN A 564 -59.78 -31.53 -5.88
C ASN A 564 -59.35 -32.99 -6.05
N VAL A 565 -59.27 -33.74 -4.93
CA VAL A 565 -59.14 -35.21 -4.80
C VAL A 565 -57.70 -35.79 -4.67
N SER A 566 -57.47 -36.45 -3.52
CA SER A 566 -56.58 -37.59 -3.20
C SER A 566 -55.10 -37.64 -3.64
N ALA A 567 -54.45 -36.56 -4.05
CA ALA A 567 -52.99 -36.51 -4.23
C ALA A 567 -52.27 -36.13 -2.92
N GLN A 568 -52.52 -36.88 -1.83
CA GLN A 568 -52.41 -36.37 -0.45
C GLN A 568 -51.12 -36.72 0.32
N ALA A 569 -50.00 -37.06 -0.34
CA ALA A 569 -48.77 -37.39 0.42
C ALA A 569 -47.45 -36.94 -0.22
N ALA A 570 -47.32 -36.92 -1.55
CA ALA A 570 -46.04 -36.59 -2.19
C ALA A 570 -45.77 -35.08 -2.29
N GLY A 571 -46.76 -34.26 -2.68
CA GLY A 571 -46.60 -32.81 -2.84
C GLY A 571 -46.50 -32.04 -1.52
N GLU A 572 -47.13 -32.54 -0.46
CA GLU A 572 -47.09 -31.94 0.88
C GLU A 572 -45.68 -32.04 1.51
N VAL A 573 -44.96 -33.14 1.25
CA VAL A 573 -43.59 -33.35 1.75
C VAL A 573 -42.61 -32.41 1.03
N ASP A 574 -42.78 -32.17 -0.26
CA ASP A 574 -41.89 -31.31 -1.04
C ASP A 574 -42.04 -29.83 -0.65
N ASP A 575 -43.28 -29.33 -0.50
CA ASP A 575 -43.55 -27.95 -0.11
C ASP A 575 -42.93 -27.60 1.26
N TYR A 576 -43.02 -28.50 2.25
CA TYR A 576 -42.39 -28.28 3.55
C TYR A 576 -40.86 -28.30 3.49
N GLN A 577 -40.25 -29.07 2.59
CA GLN A 577 -38.80 -29.02 2.39
C GLN A 577 -38.35 -27.67 1.81
N PHE A 578 -39.05 -27.16 0.81
CA PHE A 578 -38.76 -25.81 0.27
C PHE A 578 -38.98 -24.74 1.32
N ALA A 579 -40.10 -24.80 2.04
CA ALA A 579 -40.45 -23.89 3.12
C ALA A 579 -39.37 -23.88 4.22
N GLY A 580 -38.93 -25.06 4.67
CA GLY A 580 -37.86 -25.20 5.66
C GLY A 580 -36.55 -24.54 5.23
N ARG A 581 -36.16 -24.64 3.96
CA ARG A 581 -34.99 -23.93 3.42
C ARG A 581 -35.15 -22.41 3.46
N GLN A 582 -36.36 -21.90 3.18
CA GLN A 582 -36.63 -20.45 3.24
C GLN A 582 -36.60 -19.94 4.69
N ILE A 583 -37.22 -20.67 5.61
CA ILE A 583 -37.22 -20.36 7.05
C ILE A 583 -35.79 -20.31 7.58
N ALA A 584 -34.97 -21.31 7.22
CA ALA A 584 -33.59 -21.38 7.67
C ALA A 584 -32.81 -20.13 7.23
N PHE A 585 -32.86 -19.80 5.95
CA PHE A 585 -32.15 -18.63 5.40
C PHE A 585 -32.67 -17.30 5.97
N TYR A 586 -33.99 -17.11 6.04
CA TYR A 586 -34.58 -15.90 6.62
C TYR A 586 -34.20 -15.73 8.09
N SER A 587 -34.26 -16.80 8.87
CA SER A 587 -33.92 -16.77 10.30
C SER A 587 -32.45 -16.47 10.52
N ASP A 588 -31.54 -17.01 9.69
CA ASP A 588 -30.11 -16.70 9.77
C ASP A 588 -29.79 -15.24 9.41
N GLN A 589 -30.59 -14.64 8.54
CA GLN A 589 -30.44 -13.25 8.09
C GLN A 589 -31.29 -12.27 8.91
N ILE A 590 -32.02 -12.72 9.94
CA ILE A 590 -33.07 -11.92 10.59
C ILE A 590 -32.58 -10.60 11.18
N ARG A 591 -31.29 -10.51 11.50
CA ARG A 591 -30.64 -9.32 12.06
C ARG A 591 -30.24 -8.28 11.02
N GLU A 592 -30.20 -8.64 9.74
CA GLU A 592 -29.87 -7.74 8.65
C GLU A 592 -30.92 -6.62 8.50
N LEU A 593 -30.47 -5.48 7.98
CA LEU A 593 -31.29 -4.27 7.86
C LEU A 593 -32.37 -4.39 6.78
N ASP A 594 -32.08 -5.10 5.70
CA ASP A 594 -32.92 -5.26 4.52
C ASP A 594 -33.97 -6.38 4.66
N VAL A 595 -33.86 -7.21 5.70
CA VAL A 595 -34.80 -8.30 5.95
C VAL A 595 -36.15 -7.77 6.46
N PRO A 596 -37.28 -8.13 5.80
CA PRO A 596 -38.60 -7.64 6.16
C PRO A 596 -39.05 -8.25 7.50
N ARG A 597 -39.77 -7.45 8.29
CA ARG A 597 -40.22 -7.76 9.64
C ARG A 597 -41.64 -7.26 9.87
N ILE A 598 -42.35 -7.91 10.79
CA ILE A 598 -43.74 -7.61 11.11
C ILE A 598 -43.85 -6.23 11.80
N LEU A 599 -44.92 -5.50 11.50
CA LEU A 599 -45.24 -4.24 12.18
C LEU A 599 -45.74 -4.50 13.60
N ASN A 600 -45.26 -3.72 14.55
CA ASN A 600 -45.62 -3.87 15.96
C ASN A 600 -47.09 -3.43 16.19
N ASN A 601 -47.90 -4.27 16.81
CA ASN A 601 -49.21 -3.90 17.33
C ASN A 601 -49.15 -3.80 18.87
N ALA A 602 -49.02 -2.58 19.40
CA ALA A 602 -48.88 -2.34 20.84
C ALA A 602 -50.09 -2.83 21.65
N PHE A 603 -51.30 -2.69 21.11
CA PHE A 603 -52.52 -3.16 21.76
C PHE A 603 -52.48 -4.69 21.92
N LEU A 604 -52.26 -5.42 20.83
CA LEU A 604 -52.16 -6.89 20.82
C LEU A 604 -51.11 -7.39 21.82
N ILE A 605 -49.92 -6.78 21.81
CA ILE A 605 -48.82 -7.16 22.72
C ILE A 605 -49.25 -6.98 24.18
N SER A 606 -49.82 -5.81 24.52
CA SER A 606 -50.23 -5.50 25.89
C SER A 606 -51.42 -6.37 26.36
N SER A 607 -52.43 -6.58 25.51
CA SER A 607 -53.61 -7.39 25.84
C SER A 607 -53.24 -8.85 26.05
N SER A 608 -52.41 -9.42 25.17
CA SER A 608 -51.94 -10.80 25.30
C SER A 608 -51.07 -10.99 26.53
N ARG A 609 -50.13 -10.07 26.80
CA ARG A 609 -49.28 -10.13 28.00
C ARG A 609 -50.09 -10.09 29.29
N ASN A 610 -51.07 -9.19 29.38
CA ASN A 610 -51.94 -9.08 30.56
C ASN A 610 -52.78 -10.34 30.79
N TYR A 611 -53.35 -10.91 29.71
CA TYR A 611 -54.12 -12.14 29.80
C TYR A 611 -53.26 -13.35 30.22
N ILE A 612 -52.06 -13.49 29.65
CA ILE A 612 -51.11 -14.56 30.02
C ILE A 612 -50.73 -14.45 31.51
N ASN A 613 -50.45 -13.25 32.01
CA ASN A 613 -50.12 -13.03 33.42
C ASN A 613 -51.30 -13.39 34.34
N SER A 614 -52.54 -13.08 33.93
CA SER A 614 -53.74 -13.50 34.67
C SER A 614 -53.84 -15.03 34.77
N LEU A 615 -53.59 -15.76 33.68
CA LEU A 615 -53.62 -17.22 33.69
C LEU A 615 -52.56 -17.83 34.63
N LEU A 616 -51.34 -17.28 34.61
CA LEU A 616 -50.26 -17.72 35.49
C LEU A 616 -50.56 -17.43 36.97
N SER A 617 -51.24 -16.33 37.28
CA SER A 617 -51.65 -16.03 38.66
C SER A 617 -52.74 -16.99 39.19
N GLN A 618 -53.61 -17.51 38.31
CA GLN A 618 -54.69 -18.41 38.67
C GLN A 618 -54.21 -19.83 39.00
N SER A 619 -53.10 -20.29 38.41
CA SER A 619 -52.56 -21.63 38.65
C SER A 619 -51.89 -21.80 40.03
N LEU A 620 -51.64 -20.71 40.76
CA LEU A 620 -50.91 -20.71 42.05
C LEU A 620 -51.79 -20.91 43.30
N ARG A 621 -53.12 -21.10 43.18
CA ARG A 621 -54.04 -21.24 44.34
C ARG A 621 -54.24 -22.71 44.79
N ALA A 622 -53.43 -23.14 45.78
CA ALA A 622 -53.50 -24.34 46.67
C ALA A 622 -53.36 -25.78 46.05
N ILE A 623 -52.34 -26.53 46.53
CA ILE A 623 -52.02 -27.90 46.07
C ILE A 623 -52.85 -28.97 46.80
N GLU A 624 -52.90 -28.99 48.14
CA GLU A 624 -53.61 -30.03 48.93
C GLU A 624 -53.99 -29.50 50.34
N THR A 625 -55.19 -29.83 50.85
CA THR A 625 -55.62 -29.56 52.25
C THR A 625 -55.97 -30.89 52.91
N ILE A 626 -55.32 -31.21 54.04
CA ILE A 626 -55.54 -32.43 54.83
C ILE A 626 -56.27 -32.07 56.12
N THR A 627 -57.45 -32.67 56.35
CA THR A 627 -58.24 -32.45 57.58
C THR A 627 -58.08 -33.62 58.54
N LEU A 628 -57.80 -33.32 59.80
CA LEU A 628 -57.61 -34.29 60.88
C LEU A 628 -58.59 -33.99 62.01
N GLU A 629 -59.33 -34.99 62.47
CA GLU A 629 -60.25 -34.85 63.61
C GLU A 629 -59.44 -34.74 64.91
N SER A 630 -59.68 -33.70 65.69
CA SER A 630 -58.88 -33.37 66.86
C SER A 630 -59.00 -34.42 67.96
N ASP A 631 -60.13 -35.11 68.04
CA ASP A 631 -60.39 -36.12 69.08
C ASP A 631 -59.70 -37.47 68.79
N THR A 632 -59.21 -37.64 67.56
CA THR A 632 -58.32 -38.77 67.18
C THR A 632 -56.84 -38.46 67.38
N LEU A 633 -56.51 -37.17 67.52
CA LEU A 633 -55.15 -36.69 67.69
C LEU A 633 -54.78 -36.50 69.17
N PHE A 634 -55.71 -35.98 69.97
CA PHE A 634 -55.48 -35.62 71.36
C PHE A 634 -56.51 -36.26 72.29
N ALA A 635 -56.10 -36.58 73.53
CA ALA A 635 -57.04 -36.91 74.58
C ALA A 635 -58.09 -35.80 74.77
N PHE A 636 -59.33 -36.17 75.11
CA PHE A 636 -60.46 -35.25 75.19
C PHE A 636 -60.16 -33.97 76.00
N GLY A 637 -60.46 -32.81 75.41
CA GLY A 637 -60.27 -31.50 76.04
C GLY A 637 -58.81 -31.04 76.21
N ARG A 638 -57.85 -31.78 75.65
CA ARG A 638 -56.42 -31.44 75.71
C ARG A 638 -55.90 -30.97 74.33
N ALA A 639 -54.71 -30.36 74.37
CA ALA A 639 -54.05 -29.77 73.21
C ALA A 639 -52.52 -29.83 73.29
N ASP A 640 -51.99 -30.41 74.37
CA ASP A 640 -50.56 -30.43 74.68
C ASP A 640 -49.89 -31.69 74.11
N PHE A 641 -48.57 -31.63 73.94
CA PHE A 641 -47.80 -32.72 73.33
C PHE A 641 -47.90 -34.05 74.11
N GLN A 642 -48.08 -34.02 75.43
CA GLN A 642 -48.22 -35.23 76.25
C GLN A 642 -49.57 -35.91 76.05
N SER A 643 -50.58 -35.16 75.60
CA SER A 643 -51.91 -35.67 75.27
C SER A 643 -52.05 -36.24 73.86
N LEU A 644 -50.99 -36.20 73.04
CA LEU A 644 -51.00 -36.69 71.66
C LEU A 644 -50.99 -38.24 71.63
N GLU A 645 -52.08 -38.84 71.17
CA GLU A 645 -52.26 -40.30 71.20
C GLU A 645 -51.33 -41.03 70.21
N LEU A 646 -51.05 -42.32 70.48
CA LEU A 646 -50.17 -43.13 69.63
C LEU A 646 -50.69 -43.24 68.18
N ALA A 647 -52.01 -43.26 67.98
CA ALA A 647 -52.63 -43.26 66.66
C ALA A 647 -52.38 -41.94 65.92
N GLY A 648 -52.62 -40.80 66.59
CA GLY A 648 -52.33 -39.47 66.06
C GLY A 648 -50.85 -39.26 65.72
N GLN A 649 -49.94 -39.76 66.55
CA GLN A 649 -48.49 -39.73 66.27
C GLN A 649 -48.12 -40.51 65.00
N ARG A 650 -48.72 -41.68 64.76
CA ARG A 650 -48.48 -42.45 63.52
C ARG A 650 -48.98 -41.70 62.30
N GLN A 651 -50.17 -41.11 62.37
CA GLN A 651 -50.76 -40.34 61.28
C GLN A 651 -49.93 -39.08 60.95
N LEU A 652 -49.52 -38.33 61.97
CA LEU A 652 -48.65 -37.17 61.79
C LEU A 652 -47.26 -37.54 61.26
N SER A 653 -46.72 -38.70 61.65
CA SER A 653 -45.44 -39.20 61.11
C SER A 653 -45.56 -39.59 59.63
N ALA A 654 -46.67 -40.20 59.24
CA ALA A 654 -46.95 -40.52 57.83
C ALA A 654 -47.07 -39.24 56.99
N ILE A 655 -47.76 -38.22 57.50
CA ILE A 655 -47.86 -36.90 56.85
C ILE A 655 -46.50 -36.24 56.73
N ALA A 656 -45.69 -36.24 57.80
CA ALA A 656 -44.33 -35.71 57.76
C ALA A 656 -43.48 -36.39 56.69
N GLY A 657 -43.54 -37.74 56.60
CA GLY A 657 -42.85 -38.51 55.57
C GLY A 657 -43.32 -38.17 54.15
N LYS A 658 -44.63 -37.99 53.94
CA LYS A 658 -45.16 -37.56 52.63
C LYS A 658 -44.67 -36.17 52.24
N LEU A 659 -44.68 -35.21 53.17
CA LEU A 659 -44.27 -33.83 52.92
C LEU A 659 -42.77 -33.70 52.63
N LEU A 660 -41.92 -34.43 53.37
CA LEU A 660 -40.46 -34.45 53.12
C LEU A 660 -40.09 -35.05 51.75
N ASN A 661 -40.91 -35.99 51.26
CA ASN A 661 -40.71 -36.63 49.96
C ASN A 661 -41.41 -35.89 48.80
N THR A 662 -42.11 -34.79 49.07
CA THR A 662 -42.79 -34.00 48.03
C THR A 662 -41.86 -32.88 47.54
N PRO A 663 -41.44 -32.87 46.27
CA PRO A 663 -40.63 -31.78 45.72
C PRO A 663 -41.44 -30.47 45.64
N ASN A 664 -40.78 -29.33 45.84
CA ASN A 664 -41.33 -27.97 45.71
C ASN A 664 -42.46 -27.60 46.70
N VAL A 665 -42.44 -28.16 47.91
CA VAL A 665 -43.30 -27.69 49.00
C VAL A 665 -42.85 -26.30 49.47
N GLY A 666 -43.74 -25.33 49.34
CA GLY A 666 -43.59 -23.98 49.89
C GLY A 666 -44.17 -23.90 51.26
N LYS A 667 -45.21 -23.08 51.42
CA LYS A 667 -45.76 -22.76 52.74
C LYS A 667 -46.79 -23.78 53.18
N ILE A 668 -46.64 -24.30 54.40
CA ILE A 668 -47.58 -25.18 55.08
C ILE A 668 -48.30 -24.38 56.17
N VAL A 669 -49.62 -24.35 56.14
CA VAL A 669 -50.44 -23.63 57.14
C VAL A 669 -51.30 -24.62 57.91
N ILE A 670 -51.02 -24.76 59.20
CA ILE A 670 -51.76 -25.62 60.13
C ILE A 670 -52.78 -24.77 60.86
N THR A 671 -54.06 -25.08 60.69
CA THR A 671 -55.17 -24.31 61.23
C THR A 671 -55.98 -25.16 62.19
N GLY A 672 -55.99 -24.79 63.46
CA GLY A 672 -56.77 -25.47 64.50
C GLY A 672 -58.15 -24.84 64.68
N HIS A 673 -59.16 -25.70 64.79
CA HIS A 673 -60.56 -25.34 65.04
C HIS A 673 -61.06 -25.95 66.35
N ALA A 674 -61.98 -25.24 67.00
CA ALA A 674 -62.69 -25.68 68.19
C ALA A 674 -64.20 -25.67 67.92
N ASP A 675 -64.95 -26.45 68.69
CA ASP A 675 -66.41 -26.38 68.67
C ASP A 675 -66.92 -25.14 69.41
N GLN A 676 -68.24 -24.97 69.43
CA GLN A 676 -68.90 -23.83 70.08
C GLN A 676 -69.10 -24.05 71.60
N ILE A 677 -68.54 -25.12 72.19
CA ILE A 677 -68.66 -25.38 73.63
C ILE A 677 -67.56 -24.62 74.37
N GLY A 678 -67.94 -23.65 75.20
CA GLY A 678 -67.00 -22.78 75.94
C GLY A 678 -67.00 -21.34 75.43
N ASP A 679 -66.17 -20.49 76.01
CA ASP A 679 -66.03 -19.10 75.56
C ASP A 679 -65.08 -18.98 74.35
N ALA A 680 -65.29 -17.92 73.55
CA ALA A 680 -64.54 -17.72 72.31
C ALA A 680 -63.02 -17.54 72.52
N GLN A 681 -62.58 -16.97 73.65
CA GLN A 681 -61.15 -16.80 73.90
C GLN A 681 -60.47 -18.12 74.28
N SER A 682 -61.11 -18.92 75.13
CA SER A 682 -60.65 -20.28 75.45
C SER A 682 -60.57 -21.15 74.20
N ASN A 683 -61.60 -21.11 73.36
CA ASN A 683 -61.62 -21.87 72.10
C ASN A 683 -60.51 -21.46 71.14
N LEU A 684 -60.21 -20.15 71.04
CA LEU A 684 -59.09 -19.64 70.23
C LEU A 684 -57.73 -20.11 70.79
N GLN A 685 -57.56 -20.10 72.12
CA GLN A 685 -56.34 -20.57 72.76
C GLN A 685 -56.12 -22.08 72.53
N VAL A 686 -57.15 -22.90 72.76
CA VAL A 686 -57.08 -24.36 72.59
C VAL A 686 -56.80 -24.71 71.13
N SER A 687 -57.49 -24.07 70.18
CA SER A 687 -57.30 -24.36 68.76
C SER A 687 -55.91 -23.93 68.25
N ARG A 688 -55.39 -22.78 68.72
CA ARG A 688 -54.02 -22.34 68.46
C ARG A 688 -52.99 -23.29 69.08
N GLN A 689 -53.22 -23.74 70.31
CA GLN A 689 -52.32 -24.66 71.00
C GLN A 689 -52.24 -26.01 70.27
N ARG A 690 -53.37 -26.55 69.78
CA ARG A 690 -53.40 -27.77 68.96
C ARG A 690 -52.57 -27.62 67.69
N ALA A 691 -52.78 -26.52 66.95
CA ALA A 691 -52.02 -26.23 65.73
C ALA A 691 -50.51 -26.09 66.03
N GLN A 692 -50.15 -25.44 67.14
CA GLN A 692 -48.77 -25.28 67.57
C GLN A 692 -48.12 -26.62 67.95
N THR A 693 -48.85 -27.49 68.66
CA THR A 693 -48.36 -28.82 69.03
C THR A 693 -48.07 -29.67 67.79
N ILE A 694 -48.93 -29.62 66.77
CA ILE A 694 -48.71 -30.32 65.50
C ILE A 694 -47.53 -29.70 64.74
N LYS A 695 -47.40 -28.37 64.70
CA LYS A 695 -46.22 -27.69 64.15
C LYS A 695 -44.94 -28.21 64.80
N THR A 696 -44.89 -28.22 66.13
CA THR A 696 -43.71 -28.70 66.88
C THR A 696 -43.44 -30.17 66.57
N TYR A 697 -44.47 -31.02 66.47
CA TYR A 697 -44.31 -32.43 66.12
C TYR A 697 -43.72 -32.62 64.71
N LEU A 698 -44.26 -31.92 63.70
CA LEU A 698 -43.81 -32.02 62.31
C LEU A 698 -42.39 -31.46 62.12
N VAL A 699 -42.07 -30.35 62.77
CA VAL A 699 -40.70 -29.81 62.80
C VAL A 699 -39.73 -30.80 63.45
N GLY A 700 -40.14 -31.45 64.55
CA GLY A 700 -39.36 -32.51 65.19
C GLY A 700 -39.15 -33.76 64.32
N LYS A 701 -39.96 -33.97 63.28
CA LYS A 701 -39.79 -35.02 62.27
C LYS A 701 -38.93 -34.60 61.08
N GLY A 702 -38.43 -33.36 61.06
CA GLY A 702 -37.47 -32.88 60.07
C GLY A 702 -37.98 -31.79 59.13
N LEU A 703 -39.23 -31.30 59.27
CA LEU A 703 -39.71 -30.19 58.44
C LEU A 703 -39.06 -28.85 58.87
N PRO A 704 -38.59 -28.00 57.94
CA PRO A 704 -38.09 -26.67 58.27
C PRO A 704 -39.15 -25.81 58.95
N SER A 705 -38.82 -25.22 60.10
CA SER A 705 -39.78 -24.42 60.90
C SER A 705 -40.31 -23.19 60.16
N GLU A 706 -39.50 -22.63 59.26
CA GLU A 706 -39.82 -21.47 58.42
C GLU A 706 -40.90 -21.74 57.35
N LEU A 707 -41.10 -23.00 56.99
CA LEU A 707 -42.13 -23.40 56.03
C LEU A 707 -43.48 -23.69 56.70
N VAL A 708 -43.55 -23.81 58.03
CA VAL A 708 -44.75 -24.26 58.75
C VAL A 708 -45.30 -23.15 59.64
N ASP A 709 -46.52 -22.68 59.39
CA ASP A 709 -47.24 -21.75 60.25
C ASP A 709 -48.36 -22.45 61.03
N ALA A 710 -48.59 -22.01 62.26
CA ALA A 710 -49.67 -22.50 63.11
C ALA A 710 -50.63 -21.35 63.44
N VAL A 711 -51.91 -21.54 63.10
CA VAL A 711 -52.99 -20.56 63.27
C VAL A 711 -54.11 -21.21 64.07
N GLY A 712 -54.67 -20.48 65.03
CA GLY A 712 -55.92 -20.87 65.71
C GLY A 712 -57.06 -20.03 65.19
N GLU A 713 -58.15 -20.66 64.77
CA GLU A 713 -59.39 -19.99 64.32
C GLU A 713 -60.51 -20.04 65.35
N GLY A 714 -60.29 -20.69 66.51
CA GLY A 714 -61.32 -20.92 67.52
C GLY A 714 -62.56 -21.58 66.91
N SER A 715 -63.73 -21.12 67.34
CA SER A 715 -65.04 -21.59 66.88
C SER A 715 -65.62 -20.76 65.72
N ASN A 716 -64.81 -19.94 65.04
CA ASN A 716 -65.26 -18.97 64.03
C ASN A 716 -65.64 -19.59 62.68
N LYS A 717 -65.22 -20.84 62.42
CA LYS A 717 -65.45 -21.56 61.15
C LYS A 717 -66.01 -22.98 61.40
N PRO A 718 -67.26 -23.09 61.90
CA PRO A 718 -67.91 -24.38 62.11
C PRO A 718 -68.22 -25.07 60.77
N LEU A 719 -68.01 -26.39 60.71
CA LEU A 719 -68.48 -27.26 59.62
C LEU A 719 -69.93 -27.70 59.83
N VAL A 720 -70.29 -27.97 61.08
CA VAL A 720 -71.63 -28.43 61.47
C VAL A 720 -72.23 -27.47 62.49
N HIS A 721 -73.54 -27.28 62.41
CA HIS A 721 -74.31 -26.45 63.33
C HIS A 721 -75.28 -27.37 64.07
N CYS A 722 -75.20 -27.40 65.40
CA CYS A 722 -76.00 -28.27 66.27
C CYS A 722 -76.90 -27.43 67.18
N ASP A 723 -78.01 -28.01 67.65
CA ASP A 723 -78.88 -27.36 68.63
C ASP A 723 -78.24 -27.39 70.02
N MET A 724 -77.92 -26.21 70.56
CA MET A 724 -77.25 -26.05 71.86
C MET A 724 -78.13 -26.44 73.06
N GLN A 725 -79.42 -26.74 72.85
CA GLN A 725 -80.36 -27.18 73.90
C GLN A 725 -80.39 -28.70 74.09
N MET A 726 -79.67 -29.47 73.25
CA MET A 726 -79.57 -30.93 73.36
C MET A 726 -78.92 -31.40 74.67
N PRO A 727 -79.22 -32.63 75.15
CA PRO A 727 -78.49 -33.24 76.27
C PRO A 727 -76.98 -33.20 76.01
N ARG A 728 -76.20 -32.85 77.05
CA ARG A 728 -74.76 -32.54 76.91
C ARG A 728 -73.96 -33.62 76.17
N ALA A 729 -74.28 -34.89 76.37
CA ALA A 729 -73.59 -36.01 75.70
C ALA A 729 -73.86 -36.04 74.18
N GLU A 730 -75.10 -35.78 73.76
CA GLU A 730 -75.51 -35.73 72.35
C GLU A 730 -74.94 -34.48 71.65
N LEU A 731 -74.91 -33.34 72.36
CA LEU A 731 -74.34 -32.10 71.86
C LEU A 731 -72.84 -32.22 71.56
N ILE A 732 -72.07 -32.85 72.46
CA ILE A 732 -70.62 -33.04 72.29
C ILE A 732 -70.32 -33.89 71.06
N HIS A 733 -71.13 -34.93 70.82
CA HIS A 733 -70.98 -35.81 69.66
C HIS A 733 -71.40 -35.11 68.35
N CYS A 734 -72.50 -34.38 68.34
CA CYS A 734 -72.91 -33.61 67.16
C CYS A 734 -71.84 -32.59 66.73
N LEU A 735 -71.19 -31.93 67.70
CA LEU A 735 -70.17 -30.91 67.45
C LEU A 735 -68.76 -31.47 67.18
N GLU A 736 -68.57 -32.78 67.26
CA GLU A 736 -67.28 -33.46 67.06
C GLU A 736 -66.55 -33.05 65.77
N PRO A 737 -67.21 -32.95 64.59
CA PRO A 737 -66.53 -32.53 63.36
C PRO A 737 -65.92 -31.11 63.41
N ASN A 738 -66.40 -30.25 64.30
CA ASN A 738 -65.85 -28.89 64.44
C ASN A 738 -64.51 -28.88 65.19
N ARG A 739 -64.24 -29.88 66.03
CA ARG A 739 -62.95 -30.06 66.71
C ARG A 739 -61.99 -30.74 65.74
N ARG A 740 -61.27 -29.96 64.94
CA ARG A 740 -60.37 -30.48 63.89
C ARG A 740 -59.14 -29.61 63.70
N VAL A 741 -58.16 -30.15 62.97
CA VAL A 741 -57.00 -29.41 62.47
C VAL A 741 -56.86 -29.63 60.97
N GLU A 742 -56.70 -28.55 60.23
CA GLU A 742 -56.48 -28.56 58.78
C GLU A 742 -55.02 -28.21 58.48
N ILE A 743 -54.37 -28.97 57.59
CA ILE A 743 -53.00 -28.74 57.13
C ILE A 743 -53.06 -28.40 55.64
N GLU A 744 -52.85 -27.13 55.29
CA GLU A 744 -52.84 -26.62 53.91
C GLU A 744 -51.41 -26.57 53.37
N VAL A 745 -51.17 -27.15 52.19
CA VAL A 745 -49.85 -27.17 51.53
C VAL A 745 -49.87 -26.28 50.27
N ARG A 746 -48.93 -25.33 50.20
CA ARG A 746 -48.75 -24.41 49.07
C ARG A 746 -47.42 -24.69 48.35
N ALA A 747 -47.36 -24.41 47.05
CA ALA A 747 -46.13 -24.57 46.26
C ALA A 747 -45.07 -23.50 46.61
N LEU A 748 -43.79 -23.81 46.41
CA LEU A 748 -42.74 -22.80 46.25
C LEU A 748 -42.98 -22.01 44.95
N ASN A 749 -42.94 -20.68 45.02
CA ASN A 749 -43.02 -19.80 43.85
C ASN A 749 -41.83 -20.01 42.91
#